data_AF-X8JPM9-F1
#
_entry.id   AF-X8JPM9-F1
#
_cell.length_a   1.000
_cell.length_b   1.000
_cell.length_c   1.000
_cell.angle_alpha   90.00
_cell.angle_beta   90.00
_cell.angle_gamma   90.00
#
_symmetry.space_group_name_H-M   'P 1'
#
loop_
_entity.id
_entity.type
_entity.pdbx_description
1 polymer ?
#
loop_
_entity_poly.entity_id
_entity_poly.type
_entity_poly.pdbx_seq_one_letter_code
_entity_poly.pdbx_strand_id
1 'polypeptide(L)'
;MGGFRFYLDCAIMFGQARNQTGVLIELKEISGPLSEIEKNRRELLGVLRPYIQRANQTSATHSRLDERAVVFVDRSRPLPRTPKGTIPRSAVLKLYASDIEDMYEALEQEVDADPLTEVQPSEAWTRPEIISGWIARRIKDILGWDIDTTVDLFQQGMDSLTATMLLRDLKAALHASEDPKLQTYARTLNLTVVFDNPTAQQLAPILVRCLASPNVPNNQATIVLENIRAMIEKYDSNWPQFRASYPMHRPDMHREHVVVTGTTGALGSHLLAQLLANGRVERVWALNRKSSGGISSKQAASFEDKMLDVQLLASEKLVFVDAVLNDAKLGLSDELYDEIRTTATVIIHVELPTEHLSSLRTDMYKIQNAWQVNFNLALQSFEPNIRGTRNLLDLALSSTAPSGPPRFAFTSSISVAGTSRLGEQLEEVSVRPEDAASTMGYGQTTPGVAHESARRAGLQTCVIRLGQLTEISSAARGTRRLVGTVSWLPLDVAASAIIDTCTTHDDELPGIIHASHPRSVPWADIMSAFSDVLATHTDAPLPVVEFGEWSKKVTECALSFQGSDIDRYKRFPSTKIQGVVDGMVHADQLLRSGDGSEVVESAGTVRLVTTVAEQMSEGLRSTPKLGREHVEKWVEYWTTKGLFA
;
A
#
# COMPACT_ATOMS: atom_id res chain seq x y z
N MET A 1 -15.37 49.63 7.00
CA MET A 1 -14.67 48.69 7.90
C MET A 1 -13.28 48.51 7.35
N GLY A 2 -12.25 48.94 8.10
CA GLY A 2 -10.86 48.88 7.64
C GLY A 2 -10.35 47.45 7.69
N GLY A 3 -10.07 46.86 6.52
CA GLY A 3 -9.40 45.57 6.45
C GLY A 3 -7.97 45.71 6.95
N PHE A 4 -7.52 44.78 7.78
CA PHE A 4 -6.15 44.75 8.21
C PHE A 4 -5.21 44.58 6.99
N ARG A 5 -4.19 45.44 6.89
CA ARG A 5 -3.12 45.29 5.89
C ARG A 5 -1.90 44.70 6.58
N PHE A 6 -1.60 43.43 6.30
CA PHE A 6 -0.38 42.77 6.74
C PHE A 6 0.46 42.39 5.52
N TYR A 7 1.78 42.44 5.68
CA TYR A 7 2.72 41.86 4.71
C TYR A 7 3.40 40.64 5.34
N LEU A 8 3.44 39.54 4.61
CA LEU A 8 4.20 38.35 4.97
C LEU A 8 5.70 38.67 4.80
N ASP A 9 6.43 38.76 5.90
CA ASP A 9 7.87 39.11 5.88
C ASP A 9 8.72 37.85 5.67
N CYS A 10 8.37 36.75 6.32
CA CYS A 10 9.06 35.47 6.16
C CYS A 10 8.12 34.27 6.40
N ALA A 11 8.39 33.16 5.72
CA ALA A 11 7.79 31.85 5.99
C ALA A 11 8.89 30.79 6.12
N ILE A 12 8.86 30.03 7.22
CA ILE A 12 9.85 29.00 7.52
C ILE A 12 9.12 27.68 7.75
N MET A 13 9.30 26.75 6.82
CA MET A 13 8.75 25.41 6.98
C MET A 13 9.44 24.68 8.14
N PHE A 14 8.71 23.80 8.81
CA PHE A 14 9.24 22.89 9.82
C PHE A 14 8.46 21.57 9.74
N GLY A 15 8.76 20.63 10.63
CA GLY A 15 8.17 19.29 10.59
C GLY A 15 9.09 18.25 9.98
N GLN A 16 10.41 18.45 10.10
CA GLN A 16 11.35 17.38 9.82
C GLN A 16 10.97 16.19 10.71
N ALA A 17 10.67 15.10 10.00
CA ALA A 17 10.16 13.85 10.53
C ALA A 17 8.78 13.88 11.24
N ARG A 18 8.00 14.96 11.14
CA ARG A 18 6.60 14.99 11.66
C ARG A 18 5.64 14.50 10.56
N ASN A 19 4.49 13.91 10.92
CA ASN A 19 3.48 13.39 9.99
C ASN A 19 2.97 14.42 8.99
N GLN A 20 3.09 15.69 9.36
CA GLN A 20 2.63 16.82 8.61
C GLN A 20 3.66 17.93 8.68
N THR A 21 3.90 18.57 7.54
CA THR A 21 4.71 19.78 7.49
C THR A 21 3.92 20.94 8.09
N GLY A 22 4.60 21.76 8.90
CA GLY A 22 4.07 23.02 9.38
C GLY A 22 4.85 24.21 8.83
N VAL A 23 4.30 25.41 9.01
CA VAL A 23 4.95 26.65 8.58
C VAL A 23 4.87 27.71 9.68
N LEU A 24 6.00 28.37 9.91
CA LEU A 24 6.14 29.49 10.81
C LEU A 24 6.09 30.77 9.99
N ILE A 25 5.19 31.70 10.30
CA ILE A 25 4.92 32.90 9.51
C ILE A 25 5.21 34.16 10.31
N GLU A 26 6.12 34.99 9.81
CA GLU A 26 6.42 36.32 10.34
C GLU A 26 5.65 37.40 9.58
N LEU A 27 4.93 38.25 10.32
CA LEU A 27 4.09 39.31 9.78
C LEU A 27 4.67 40.69 10.12
N LYS A 28 4.78 41.57 9.11
CA LYS A 28 5.50 42.85 9.23
C LYS A 28 4.71 43.96 9.93
N GLU A 29 3.37 44.00 9.85
CA GLU A 29 2.56 45.15 10.28
C GLU A 29 1.21 44.79 10.94
N ILE A 30 1.21 44.17 12.13
CA ILE A 30 0.02 44.09 12.99
C ILE A 30 0.06 45.22 14.02
N SER A 31 -0.91 46.13 14.04
CA SER A 31 -1.10 46.99 15.22
C SER A 31 -1.79 46.15 16.30
N GLY A 32 -1.04 45.62 17.29
CA GLY A 32 -1.61 44.85 18.40
C GLY A 32 -0.67 43.85 19.10
N PRO A 33 -0.91 43.50 20.39
CA PRO A 33 -0.24 42.39 21.11
C PRO A 33 -0.73 41.00 20.63
N LEU A 34 0.01 39.93 20.98
CA LEU A 34 -0.24 38.53 20.56
C LEU A 34 -1.65 37.99 20.87
N SER A 35 -2.25 38.47 21.96
CA SER A 35 -3.63 38.13 22.33
C SER A 35 -4.68 38.66 21.34
N GLU A 36 -4.34 39.68 20.53
CA GLU A 36 -5.16 40.11 19.39
C GLU A 36 -4.89 39.26 18.14
N ILE A 37 -3.69 38.67 17.99
CA ILE A 37 -3.37 37.73 16.90
C ILE A 37 -4.11 36.41 17.10
N GLU A 38 -4.20 35.89 18.32
CA GLU A 38 -5.00 34.70 18.63
C GLU A 38 -6.50 34.96 18.40
N LYS A 39 -7.02 36.12 18.85
CA LYS A 39 -8.40 36.55 18.55
C LYS A 39 -8.67 36.74 17.07
N ASN A 40 -7.66 37.14 16.29
CA ASN A 40 -7.75 37.37 14.84
C ASN A 40 -7.15 36.24 14.00
N ARG A 41 -6.82 35.08 14.61
CA ARG A 41 -6.17 33.94 13.93
C ARG A 41 -7.00 33.47 12.74
N ARG A 42 -8.32 33.44 12.90
CA ARG A 42 -9.27 33.11 11.84
C ARG A 42 -9.19 34.06 10.65
N GLU A 43 -9.17 35.36 10.89
CA GLU A 43 -9.08 36.36 9.82
C GLU A 43 -7.72 36.27 9.10
N LEU A 44 -6.63 36.08 9.85
CA LEU A 44 -5.29 35.89 9.30
C LEU A 44 -5.16 34.63 8.45
N LEU A 45 -5.70 33.49 8.92
CA LEU A 45 -5.71 32.25 8.15
C LEU A 45 -6.58 32.38 6.90
N GLY A 46 -7.70 33.11 6.96
CA GLY A 46 -8.52 33.43 5.79
C GLY A 46 -7.73 34.18 4.70
N VAL A 47 -6.87 35.12 5.09
CA VAL A 47 -5.98 35.84 4.16
C VAL A 47 -4.87 34.94 3.61
N LEU A 48 -4.35 34.01 4.43
CA LEU A 48 -3.28 33.09 4.02
C LEU A 48 -3.77 31.89 3.19
N ARG A 49 -5.05 31.52 3.30
CA ARG A 49 -5.65 30.35 2.65
C ARG A 49 -5.33 30.24 1.15
N PRO A 50 -5.48 31.30 0.32
CA PRO A 50 -5.13 31.21 -1.11
C PRO A 50 -3.64 30.90 -1.34
N TYR A 51 -2.75 31.38 -0.46
CA TYR A 51 -1.32 31.13 -0.55
C TYR A 51 -0.96 29.70 -0.13
N ILE A 52 -1.61 29.18 0.92
CA ILE A 52 -1.47 27.80 1.39
C ILE A 52 -1.97 26.83 0.31
N GLN A 53 -3.14 27.09 -0.28
CA GLN A 53 -3.69 26.30 -1.38
C GLN A 53 -2.73 26.27 -2.57
N ARG A 54 -2.20 27.42 -2.98
CA ARG A 54 -1.21 27.50 -4.06
C ARG A 54 0.10 26.76 -3.71
N ALA A 55 0.55 26.85 -2.46
CA ALA A 55 1.71 26.09 -1.99
C ALA A 55 1.45 24.57 -2.07
N ASN A 56 0.30 24.09 -1.59
CA ASN A 56 -0.11 22.69 -1.66
C ASN A 56 -0.25 22.16 -3.10
N GLN A 57 -0.76 23.02 -4.00
CA GLN A 57 -0.78 22.78 -5.44
C GLN A 57 0.61 22.71 -6.07
N THR A 58 1.68 23.12 -5.38
CA THR A 58 3.10 23.05 -5.79
C THR A 58 4.00 22.12 -4.95
N SER A 59 3.46 21.50 -3.89
CA SER A 59 4.19 20.58 -3.00
C SER A 59 4.02 19.09 -3.36
N ALA A 60 4.89 18.24 -2.83
CA ALA A 60 4.68 16.79 -2.78
C ALA A 60 3.58 16.45 -1.75
N THR A 61 2.93 15.29 -1.88
CA THR A 61 1.75 14.93 -1.07
C THR A 61 2.03 14.97 0.44
N HIS A 62 3.19 14.44 0.86
CA HIS A 62 3.64 14.44 2.26
C HIS A 62 4.06 15.82 2.81
N SER A 63 4.14 16.85 1.96
CA SER A 63 4.55 18.22 2.34
C SER A 63 3.40 19.23 2.23
N ARG A 64 2.16 18.75 2.07
CA ARG A 64 0.99 19.63 2.07
C ARG A 64 0.73 20.18 3.46
N LEU A 65 0.48 21.48 3.53
CA LEU A 65 0.21 22.25 4.74
C LEU A 65 -1.29 22.21 5.07
N ASP A 66 -1.61 21.90 6.33
CA ASP A 66 -2.91 22.22 6.93
C ASP A 66 -2.85 23.63 7.50
N GLU A 67 -3.94 24.38 7.42
CA GLU A 67 -4.06 25.71 8.03
C GLU A 67 -3.87 25.67 9.55
N ARG A 68 -4.20 24.53 10.18
CA ARG A 68 -3.96 24.28 11.60
C ARG A 68 -2.47 24.11 11.90
N ALA A 69 -1.66 23.76 10.91
CA ALA A 69 -0.20 23.63 11.01
C ALA A 69 0.56 24.95 10.75
N VAL A 70 -0.11 26.09 10.91
CA VAL A 70 0.47 27.43 10.80
C VAL A 70 0.72 28.01 12.19
N VAL A 71 1.99 28.34 12.47
CA VAL A 71 2.44 29.03 13.69
C VAL A 71 2.81 30.46 13.32
N PHE A 72 2.30 31.45 14.05
CA PHE A 72 2.66 32.86 13.83
C PHE A 72 3.82 33.25 14.75
N VAL A 73 4.78 34.00 14.21
CA VAL A 73 5.94 34.52 14.96
C VAL A 73 5.48 35.53 16.00
N ASP A 74 5.97 35.34 17.21
CA ASP A 74 5.80 36.26 18.33
C ASP A 74 6.73 37.48 18.14
N ARG A 75 6.14 38.68 18.17
CA ARG A 75 6.89 39.94 18.02
C ARG A 75 7.87 40.22 19.16
N SER A 76 7.59 39.70 20.35
CA SER A 76 8.51 39.77 21.48
C SER A 76 9.69 38.80 21.33
N ARG A 77 9.56 37.80 20.44
CA ARG A 77 10.59 36.80 20.10
C ARG A 77 10.84 36.77 18.58
N PRO A 78 11.29 37.87 17.95
CA PRO A 78 11.41 37.96 16.50
C PRO A 78 12.39 36.92 15.93
N LEU A 79 12.24 36.60 14.64
CA LEU A 79 13.11 35.61 14.01
C LEU A 79 14.59 36.05 14.07
N PRO A 80 15.51 35.17 14.53
CA PRO A 80 16.93 35.47 14.53
C PRO A 80 17.41 35.76 13.11
N ARG A 81 18.15 36.85 12.93
CA ARG A 81 18.73 37.27 11.65
C ARG A 81 20.24 37.42 11.81
N THR A 82 21.01 36.90 10.87
CA THR A 82 22.46 37.13 10.82
C THR A 82 22.76 38.59 10.46
N PRO A 83 24.00 39.08 10.61
CA PRO A 83 24.41 40.40 10.11
C PRO A 83 24.18 40.60 8.60
N LYS A 84 23.99 39.52 7.84
CA LYS A 84 23.64 39.55 6.40
C LYS A 84 22.13 39.50 6.14
N GLY A 85 21.30 39.56 7.19
CA GLY A 85 19.83 39.48 7.08
C GLY A 85 19.28 38.07 6.81
N THR A 86 20.12 37.03 6.76
CA THR A 86 19.65 35.65 6.57
C THR A 86 19.09 35.07 7.86
N ILE A 87 18.09 34.20 7.75
CA ILE A 87 17.45 33.58 8.92
C ILE A 87 17.99 32.14 9.10
N PRO A 88 18.76 31.86 10.17
CA PRO A 88 19.31 30.54 10.41
C PRO A 88 18.22 29.59 10.95
N ARG A 89 17.78 28.65 10.11
CA ARG A 89 16.67 27.74 10.40
C ARG A 89 16.85 26.95 11.71
N SER A 90 18.06 26.48 12.01
CA SER A 90 18.34 25.76 13.27
C SER A 90 18.10 26.62 14.52
N ALA A 91 18.42 27.92 14.46
CA ALA A 91 18.18 28.84 15.57
C ALA A 91 16.67 29.16 15.71
N VAL A 92 15.95 29.28 14.59
CA VAL A 92 14.49 29.48 14.60
C VAL A 92 13.78 28.29 15.24
N LEU A 93 14.11 27.07 14.80
CA LEU A 93 13.49 25.85 15.32
C LEU A 93 13.76 25.67 16.82
N LYS A 94 14.95 26.07 17.30
CA LYS A 94 15.27 26.05 18.72
C LYS A 94 14.48 27.10 19.51
N LEU A 95 14.29 28.29 18.95
CA LEU A 95 13.56 29.40 19.60
C LEU A 95 12.07 29.10 19.72
N TYR A 96 11.48 28.47 18.70
CA TYR A 96 10.04 28.15 18.59
C TYR A 96 9.73 26.68 18.89
N ALA A 97 10.65 25.95 19.54
CA ALA A 97 10.49 24.52 19.78
C ALA A 97 9.18 24.20 20.52
N SER A 98 8.88 24.92 21.60
CA SER A 98 7.63 24.75 22.37
C SER A 98 6.41 25.02 21.50
N ASP A 99 6.36 26.16 20.82
CA ASP A 99 5.21 26.56 20.00
C ASP A 99 4.92 25.55 18.86
N ILE A 100 5.97 24.92 18.33
CA ILE A 100 5.87 23.86 17.32
C ILE A 100 5.32 22.57 17.94
N GLU A 101 5.83 22.16 19.09
CA GLU A 101 5.33 20.98 19.82
C GLU A 101 3.87 21.16 20.24
N ASP A 102 3.52 22.31 20.83
CA ASP A 102 2.16 22.65 21.23
C ASP A 102 1.19 22.60 20.04
N MET A 103 1.63 23.05 18.86
CA MET A 103 0.84 22.92 17.64
C MET A 103 0.64 21.46 17.23
N TYR A 104 1.69 20.63 17.27
CA TYR A 104 1.55 19.20 16.96
C TYR A 104 0.69 18.46 17.99
N GLU A 105 0.85 18.76 19.27
CA GLU A 105 0.00 18.23 20.33
C GLU A 105 -1.46 18.66 20.12
N ALA A 106 -1.73 19.90 19.71
CA ALA A 106 -3.09 20.34 19.35
C ALA A 106 -3.64 19.61 18.12
N LEU A 107 -2.79 19.24 17.15
CA LEU A 107 -3.19 18.40 16.01
C LEU A 107 -3.49 16.95 16.41
N GLU A 108 -2.85 16.44 17.47
CA GLU A 108 -2.92 15.06 17.96
C GLU A 108 -4.02 14.85 19.02
N GLN A 109 -4.16 15.77 19.97
CA GLN A 109 -5.10 15.66 21.07
C GLN A 109 -6.55 15.92 20.65
N GLU A 110 -6.78 16.47 19.45
CA GLU A 110 -8.12 16.82 18.97
C GLU A 110 -8.89 17.74 19.94
N VAL A 111 -8.18 18.42 20.86
CA VAL A 111 -8.73 19.30 21.89
C VAL A 111 -8.91 20.69 21.28
N ASP A 112 -10.16 21.14 21.24
CA ASP A 112 -10.60 22.52 20.96
C ASP A 112 -9.80 23.27 19.90
N ALA A 113 -9.81 22.75 18.67
CA ALA A 113 -9.52 23.61 17.52
C ALA A 113 -10.70 24.58 17.33
N ASP A 114 -10.47 25.87 17.61
CA ASP A 114 -11.37 26.99 17.24
C ASP A 114 -11.98 26.70 15.85
N PRO A 115 -13.31 26.84 15.64
CA PRO A 115 -13.98 26.40 14.41
C PRO A 115 -13.47 27.17 13.19
N LEU A 116 -12.39 26.67 12.59
CA LEU A 116 -11.73 27.22 11.41
C LEU A 116 -12.51 26.94 10.11
N THR A 117 -13.65 26.26 10.24
CA THR A 117 -14.61 26.05 9.17
C THR A 117 -15.95 26.57 9.61
N GLU A 118 -16.48 27.50 8.82
CA GLU A 118 -17.76 28.20 8.91
C GLU A 118 -18.99 27.29 8.79
N VAL A 119 -18.93 26.06 9.29
CA VAL A 119 -19.98 25.07 9.10
C VAL A 119 -20.28 24.43 10.44
N GLN A 120 -21.08 25.16 11.23
CA GLN A 120 -21.95 24.51 12.19
C GLN A 120 -22.68 23.38 11.47
N PRO A 121 -22.85 22.20 12.09
CA PRO A 121 -23.83 21.23 11.64
C PRO A 121 -25.20 21.89 11.68
N SER A 122 -25.60 22.54 10.59
CA SER A 122 -26.99 22.90 10.44
C SER A 122 -27.81 21.62 10.50
N GLU A 123 -29.10 21.75 10.80
CA GLU A 123 -30.11 20.68 10.71
C GLU A 123 -30.07 19.86 9.38
N ALA A 124 -29.27 20.33 8.41
CA ALA A 124 -29.01 19.76 7.10
C ALA A 124 -28.01 18.58 7.01
N TRP A 125 -27.30 18.18 8.08
CA TRP A 125 -26.51 16.92 8.10
C TRP A 125 -27.38 15.64 8.18
N THR A 126 -28.67 15.79 7.88
CA THR A 126 -29.65 14.71 7.72
C THR A 126 -29.75 14.21 6.28
N ARG A 127 -29.14 14.91 5.31
CA ARG A 127 -29.25 14.61 3.88
C ARG A 127 -27.90 14.23 3.25
N PRO A 128 -27.78 13.05 2.60
CA PRO A 128 -26.53 12.61 2.00
C PRO A 128 -25.97 13.57 0.94
N GLU A 129 -26.83 14.22 0.14
CA GLU A 129 -26.38 15.15 -0.90
C GLU A 129 -25.59 16.34 -0.33
N ILE A 130 -25.99 16.82 0.86
CA ILE A 130 -25.38 17.98 1.52
C ILE A 130 -24.02 17.60 2.09
N ILE A 131 -23.92 16.42 2.71
CA ILE A 131 -22.64 15.90 3.23
C ILE A 131 -21.69 15.60 2.07
N SER A 132 -22.17 14.99 0.98
CA SER A 132 -21.34 14.70 -0.20
C SER A 132 -20.77 15.98 -0.82
N GLY A 133 -21.60 17.02 -0.98
CA GLY A 133 -21.14 18.33 -1.46
C GLY A 133 -20.21 19.06 -0.47
N TRP A 134 -20.33 18.79 0.83
CA TRP A 134 -19.37 19.27 1.82
C TRP A 134 -18.02 18.56 1.70
N ILE A 135 -18.02 17.23 1.61
CA ILE A 135 -16.81 16.42 1.41
C ILE A 135 -16.08 16.88 0.15
N ALA A 136 -16.80 17.05 -0.97
CA ALA A 136 -16.23 17.53 -2.22
C ALA A 136 -15.55 18.89 -2.10
N ARG A 137 -16.18 19.85 -1.43
CA ARG A 137 -15.59 21.18 -1.17
C ARG A 137 -14.35 21.09 -0.30
N ARG A 138 -14.38 20.28 0.77
CA ARG A 138 -13.21 20.10 1.65
C ARG A 138 -12.05 19.46 0.92
N ILE A 139 -12.30 18.43 0.12
CA ILE A 139 -11.24 17.79 -0.66
C ILE A 139 -10.71 18.74 -1.73
N LYS A 140 -11.56 19.54 -2.36
CA LYS A 140 -11.12 20.63 -3.25
C LYS A 140 -10.22 21.63 -2.53
N ASP A 141 -10.54 22.02 -1.31
CA ASP A 141 -9.71 22.93 -0.51
C ASP A 141 -8.33 22.30 -0.19
N ILE A 142 -8.30 20.99 0.09
CA ILE A 142 -7.08 20.25 0.45
C ILE A 142 -6.20 19.97 -0.79
N LEU A 143 -6.79 19.49 -1.88
CA LEU A 143 -6.09 19.07 -3.09
C LEU A 143 -5.83 20.24 -4.05
N GLY A 144 -6.75 21.21 -4.09
CA GLY A 144 -6.68 22.38 -4.96
C GLY A 144 -7.32 22.18 -6.33
N TRP A 145 -8.10 21.12 -6.55
CA TRP A 145 -8.88 20.86 -7.76
C TRP A 145 -10.25 20.25 -7.43
N ASP A 146 -11.22 20.42 -8.33
CA ASP A 146 -12.54 19.80 -8.21
C ASP A 146 -12.43 18.27 -8.34
N ILE A 147 -13.24 17.57 -7.55
CA ILE A 147 -13.34 16.11 -7.58
C ILE A 147 -14.72 15.68 -8.07
N ASP A 148 -14.78 14.50 -8.67
CA ASP A 148 -16.02 13.78 -8.92
C ASP A 148 -16.43 13.02 -7.64
N THR A 149 -17.64 13.27 -7.15
CA THR A 149 -18.18 12.65 -5.92
C THR A 149 -18.44 11.15 -6.05
N THR A 150 -18.49 10.64 -7.28
CA THR A 150 -18.78 9.24 -7.64
C THR A 150 -17.51 8.43 -7.89
N VAL A 151 -16.38 9.09 -8.11
CA VAL A 151 -15.08 8.46 -8.33
C VAL A 151 -14.35 8.32 -7.00
N ASP A 152 -13.57 7.25 -6.85
CA ASP A 152 -12.74 7.00 -5.68
C ASP A 152 -11.80 8.18 -5.39
N LEU A 153 -11.82 8.68 -4.16
CA LEU A 153 -11.09 9.86 -3.71
C LEU A 153 -9.57 9.63 -3.74
N PHE A 154 -9.10 8.42 -3.43
CA PHE A 154 -7.69 8.04 -3.47
C PHE A 154 -7.16 7.99 -4.90
N GLN A 155 -8.00 7.55 -5.85
CA GLN A 155 -7.68 7.64 -7.29
C GLN A 155 -7.61 9.08 -7.81
N GLN A 156 -8.26 10.02 -7.11
CA GLN A 156 -8.27 11.46 -7.44
C GLN A 156 -7.19 12.26 -6.69
N GLY A 157 -6.25 11.57 -6.03
CA GLY A 157 -5.06 12.18 -5.42
C GLY A 157 -5.13 12.39 -3.89
N MET A 158 -6.12 11.78 -3.24
CA MET A 158 -6.14 11.60 -1.80
C MET A 158 -5.15 10.51 -1.38
N ASP A 159 -4.58 10.66 -0.20
CA ASP A 159 -3.60 9.78 0.44
C ASP A 159 -3.88 9.71 1.94
N SER A 160 -3.07 8.96 2.71
CA SER A 160 -3.28 8.86 4.16
C SER A 160 -3.22 10.20 4.89
N LEU A 161 -2.37 11.15 4.45
CA LEU A 161 -2.27 12.46 5.10
C LEU A 161 -3.54 13.29 4.86
N THR A 162 -3.99 13.37 3.62
CA THR A 162 -5.21 14.11 3.25
C THR A 162 -6.47 13.43 3.77
N ALA A 163 -6.47 12.09 3.95
CA ALA A 163 -7.50 11.36 4.69
C ALA A 163 -7.56 11.74 6.16
N THR A 164 -6.41 11.87 6.82
CA THR A 164 -6.32 12.37 8.19
C THR A 164 -6.82 13.82 8.29
N MET A 165 -6.46 14.68 7.33
CA MET A 165 -6.98 16.06 7.28
C MET A 165 -8.50 16.09 7.12
N LEU A 166 -9.07 15.27 6.22
CA LEU A 166 -10.51 15.15 6.06
C LEU A 166 -11.20 14.63 7.32
N LEU A 167 -10.64 13.60 7.96
CA LEU A 167 -11.16 13.06 9.22
C LEU A 167 -11.18 14.14 10.31
N ARG A 168 -10.11 14.94 10.40
CA ARG A 168 -10.00 16.04 11.37
C ARG A 168 -11.02 17.14 11.10
N ASP A 169 -11.32 17.42 9.84
CA ASP A 169 -12.39 18.34 9.45
C ASP A 169 -13.77 17.81 9.79
N LEU A 170 -14.01 16.51 9.55
CA LEU A 170 -15.26 15.83 9.90
C LEU A 170 -15.49 15.88 11.41
N LYS A 171 -14.48 15.49 12.21
CA LYS A 171 -14.55 15.55 13.67
C LYS A 171 -14.81 16.95 14.18
N ALA A 172 -14.08 17.95 13.66
CA ALA A 172 -14.29 19.35 14.04
C ALA A 172 -15.70 19.83 13.72
N ALA A 173 -16.23 19.50 12.54
CA ALA A 173 -17.61 19.82 12.18
C ALA A 173 -18.61 19.16 13.14
N LEU A 174 -18.45 17.87 13.45
CA LEU A 174 -19.34 17.14 14.36
C LEU A 174 -19.25 17.64 15.81
N HIS A 175 -18.06 18.02 16.29
CA HIS A 175 -17.87 18.62 17.61
C HIS A 175 -18.53 19.99 17.74
N ALA A 176 -18.58 20.77 16.66
CA ALA A 176 -19.27 22.05 16.62
C ALA A 176 -20.81 21.94 16.64
N SER A 177 -21.37 20.72 16.62
CA SER A 177 -22.80 20.49 16.81
C SER A 177 -23.26 20.80 18.23
N GLU A 178 -24.48 21.32 18.37
CA GLU A 178 -25.16 21.41 19.67
C GLU A 178 -25.70 20.05 20.17
N ASP A 179 -25.77 19.03 19.31
CA ASP A 179 -26.25 17.69 19.67
C ASP A 179 -25.15 16.86 20.38
N PRO A 180 -25.33 16.49 21.67
CA PRO A 180 -24.37 15.69 22.43
C PRO A 180 -24.08 14.30 21.83
N LYS A 181 -25.03 13.74 21.07
CA LYS A 181 -24.84 12.46 20.37
C LYS A 181 -23.81 12.60 19.26
N LEU A 182 -23.83 13.73 18.55
CA LEU A 182 -22.89 14.00 17.46
C LEU A 182 -21.48 14.28 17.98
N GLN A 183 -21.37 14.99 19.10
CA GLN A 183 -20.09 15.19 19.79
C GLN A 183 -19.49 13.87 20.30
N THR A 184 -20.33 12.94 20.78
CA THR A 184 -19.88 11.61 21.21
C THR A 184 -19.44 10.77 20.01
N TYR A 185 -20.21 10.81 18.92
CA TYR A 185 -19.86 10.09 17.69
C TYR A 185 -18.55 10.60 17.06
N ALA A 186 -18.28 11.91 17.11
CA ALA A 186 -17.03 12.50 16.64
C ALA A 186 -15.80 11.82 17.27
N ARG A 187 -15.86 11.46 18.56
CA ARG A 187 -14.79 10.75 19.28
C ARG A 187 -14.61 9.30 18.83
N THR A 188 -15.67 8.68 18.31
CA THR A 188 -15.64 7.29 17.80
C THR A 188 -15.24 7.20 16.33
N LEU A 189 -15.32 8.33 15.60
CA LEU A 189 -14.95 8.39 14.19
C LEU A 189 -13.45 8.12 14.04
N ASN A 190 -13.11 7.18 13.18
CA ASN A 190 -11.72 6.83 12.91
C ASN A 190 -11.48 6.79 11.39
N LEU A 191 -10.20 6.67 11.02
CA LEU A 191 -9.77 6.76 9.63
C LEU A 191 -10.34 5.63 8.76
N THR A 192 -10.70 4.49 9.36
CA THR A 192 -11.31 3.33 8.67
C THR A 192 -12.61 3.71 7.98
N VAL A 193 -13.41 4.62 8.56
CA VAL A 193 -14.68 5.07 7.94
C VAL A 193 -14.43 5.74 6.58
N VAL A 194 -13.34 6.49 6.43
CA VAL A 194 -12.97 7.17 5.18
C VAL A 194 -12.44 6.15 4.16
N PHE A 195 -11.66 5.18 4.62
CA PHE A 195 -11.09 4.13 3.77
C PHE A 195 -12.15 3.14 3.25
N ASP A 196 -13.10 2.74 4.09
CA ASP A 196 -14.18 1.79 3.73
C ASP A 196 -15.23 2.42 2.80
N ASN A 197 -15.27 3.75 2.72
CA ASN A 197 -16.23 4.50 1.91
C ASN A 197 -15.47 5.50 1.01
N PRO A 198 -14.75 5.00 0.00
CA PRO A 198 -13.74 5.77 -0.71
C PRO A 198 -14.31 6.81 -1.67
N THR A 199 -15.63 6.99 -1.75
CA THR A 199 -16.28 8.06 -2.54
C THR A 199 -17.10 8.97 -1.64
N ALA A 200 -17.24 10.25 -2.00
CA ALA A 200 -18.09 11.18 -1.26
C ALA A 200 -19.55 10.73 -1.23
N GLN A 201 -20.02 10.10 -2.32
CA GLN A 201 -21.36 9.54 -2.44
C GLN A 201 -21.61 8.34 -1.51
N GLN A 202 -20.61 7.52 -1.19
CA GLN A 202 -20.73 6.42 -0.24
C GLN A 202 -20.56 6.88 1.21
N LEU A 203 -19.60 7.77 1.46
CA LEU A 203 -19.30 8.26 2.81
C LEU A 203 -20.47 9.06 3.39
N ALA A 204 -21.14 9.86 2.58
CA ALA A 204 -22.22 10.74 3.04
C ALA A 204 -23.44 9.99 3.65
N PRO A 205 -24.04 8.98 3.01
CA PRO A 205 -25.11 8.18 3.62
C PRO A 205 -24.71 7.47 4.91
N ILE A 206 -23.47 6.99 5.00
CA ILE A 206 -22.97 6.33 6.21
C ILE A 206 -22.90 7.33 7.35
N LEU A 207 -22.37 8.53 7.09
CA LEU A 207 -22.40 9.61 8.06
C LEU A 207 -23.85 9.91 8.48
N VAL A 208 -24.78 10.17 7.56
CA VAL A 208 -26.21 10.39 7.89
C VAL A 208 -26.78 9.28 8.78
N ARG A 209 -26.55 8.01 8.44
CA ARG A 209 -27.09 6.87 9.20
C ARG A 209 -26.49 6.79 10.60
N CYS A 210 -25.19 7.01 10.73
CA CYS A 210 -24.51 7.02 12.03
C CYS A 210 -24.96 8.20 12.91
N LEU A 211 -25.32 9.34 12.31
CA LEU A 211 -25.91 10.48 13.02
C LEU A 211 -27.33 10.15 13.51
N ALA A 212 -28.12 9.39 12.74
CA ALA A 212 -29.49 9.02 13.09
C ALA A 212 -29.59 7.85 14.09
N SER A 213 -28.66 6.89 14.05
CA SER A 213 -28.65 5.72 14.95
C SER A 213 -27.22 5.14 15.10
N PRO A 214 -26.48 5.54 16.15
CA PRO A 214 -25.07 5.17 16.33
C PRO A 214 -24.82 3.67 16.62
N ASN A 215 -25.88 2.87 16.87
CA ASN A 215 -25.78 1.45 17.26
C ASN A 215 -26.26 0.45 16.19
N VAL A 216 -26.45 0.85 14.93
CA VAL A 216 -26.86 -0.11 13.89
C VAL A 216 -25.63 -0.89 13.41
N PRO A 217 -25.58 -2.22 13.60
CA PRO A 217 -24.52 -3.04 13.04
C PRO A 217 -24.52 -2.88 11.53
N ASN A 218 -23.39 -2.47 10.98
CA ASN A 218 -23.22 -2.28 9.56
C ASN A 218 -23.21 -3.68 8.90
N ASN A 219 -24.09 -3.94 7.93
CA ASN A 219 -24.08 -5.15 7.10
C ASN A 219 -22.90 -5.12 6.10
N GLN A 220 -21.69 -4.88 6.62
CA GLN A 220 -20.49 -4.62 5.83
C GLN A 220 -20.14 -5.82 4.94
N ALA A 221 -20.30 -7.05 5.44
CA ALA A 221 -20.03 -8.27 4.68
C ALA A 221 -20.94 -8.41 3.43
N THR A 222 -22.22 -8.06 3.54
CA THR A 222 -23.16 -8.11 2.40
C THR A 222 -22.78 -7.07 1.35
N ILE A 223 -22.47 -5.84 1.79
CA ILE A 223 -22.06 -4.75 0.89
C ILE A 223 -20.75 -5.09 0.18
N VAL A 224 -19.77 -5.65 0.90
CA VAL A 224 -18.49 -6.09 0.33
C VAL A 224 -18.72 -7.19 -0.71
N LEU A 225 -19.56 -8.19 -0.42
CA LEU A 225 -19.88 -9.24 -1.37
C LEU A 225 -20.55 -8.72 -2.64
N GLU A 226 -21.48 -7.77 -2.51
CA GLU A 226 -22.13 -7.10 -3.64
C GLU A 226 -21.11 -6.32 -4.47
N ASN A 227 -20.18 -5.59 -3.83
CA ASN A 227 -19.10 -4.89 -4.52
C ASN A 227 -18.17 -5.85 -5.29
N ILE A 228 -17.80 -6.98 -4.69
CA ILE A 228 -17.01 -8.03 -5.36
C ILE A 228 -17.76 -8.53 -6.59
N ARG A 229 -19.05 -8.85 -6.47
CA ARG A 229 -19.88 -9.33 -7.59
C ARG A 229 -20.01 -8.30 -8.70
N ALA A 230 -20.22 -7.03 -8.36
CA ALA A 230 -20.30 -5.94 -9.34
C ALA A 230 -18.97 -5.74 -10.09
N MET A 231 -17.84 -5.84 -9.37
CA MET A 231 -16.51 -5.75 -9.97
C MET A 231 -16.27 -6.93 -10.94
N ILE A 232 -16.65 -8.14 -10.54
CA ILE A 232 -16.60 -9.32 -11.41
C ILE A 232 -17.43 -9.08 -12.67
N GLU A 233 -18.72 -8.77 -12.54
CA GLU A 233 -19.63 -8.58 -13.68
C GLU A 233 -19.11 -7.52 -14.67
N LYS A 234 -18.54 -6.43 -14.16
CA LYS A 234 -17.96 -5.35 -14.96
C LYS A 234 -16.79 -5.79 -15.85
N TYR A 235 -15.95 -6.72 -15.37
CA TYR A 235 -14.74 -7.16 -16.08
C TYR A 235 -14.84 -8.58 -16.68
N ASP A 236 -15.94 -9.28 -16.43
CA ASP A 236 -16.19 -10.66 -16.87
C ASP A 236 -16.99 -10.75 -18.20
N SER A 237 -17.16 -9.64 -18.91
CA SER A 237 -17.92 -9.60 -20.16
C SER A 237 -17.02 -9.49 -21.40
N ASN A 238 -17.57 -9.79 -22.57
CA ASN A 238 -17.00 -9.48 -23.89
C ASN A 238 -15.60 -10.05 -24.16
N TRP A 239 -15.32 -11.28 -23.73
CA TRP A 239 -14.08 -11.96 -24.15
C TRP A 239 -14.05 -12.12 -25.69
N PRO A 240 -12.91 -11.82 -26.35
CA PRO A 240 -12.75 -12.12 -27.77
C PRO A 240 -13.03 -13.61 -28.01
N GLN A 241 -13.88 -13.93 -29.00
CA GLN A 241 -14.13 -15.34 -29.33
C GLN A 241 -12.84 -15.99 -29.81
N PHE A 242 -12.35 -16.96 -29.03
CA PHE A 242 -11.22 -17.78 -29.41
C PHE A 242 -11.56 -18.59 -30.67
N ARG A 243 -10.79 -18.38 -31.74
CA ARG A 243 -10.90 -19.21 -32.94
C ARG A 243 -10.24 -20.55 -32.64
N ALA A 244 -11.07 -21.59 -32.50
CA ALA A 244 -10.70 -22.97 -32.17
C ALA A 244 -9.85 -23.70 -33.25
N SER A 245 -8.91 -23.01 -33.90
CA SER A 245 -8.08 -23.56 -34.98
C SER A 245 -6.62 -23.80 -34.59
N TYR A 246 -6.25 -23.59 -33.32
CA TYR A 246 -4.90 -23.86 -32.83
C TYR A 246 -4.81 -25.26 -32.22
N PRO A 247 -3.70 -25.99 -32.40
CA PRO A 247 -3.50 -27.28 -31.77
C PRO A 247 -3.55 -27.14 -30.24
N MET A 248 -4.26 -28.03 -29.55
CA MET A 248 -4.30 -28.12 -28.08
C MET A 248 -2.92 -28.40 -27.45
N HIS A 249 -1.96 -28.85 -28.25
CA HIS A 249 -0.57 -29.06 -27.86
C HIS A 249 0.32 -27.99 -28.47
N ARG A 250 1.15 -27.36 -27.64
CA ARG A 250 2.20 -26.46 -28.15
C ARG A 250 3.11 -27.24 -29.10
N PRO A 251 3.48 -26.69 -30.26
CA PRO A 251 4.66 -27.19 -30.95
C PRO A 251 5.85 -27.08 -29.98
N ASP A 252 6.77 -28.04 -30.02
CA ASP A 252 7.99 -28.04 -29.21
C ASP A 252 8.77 -26.75 -29.49
N MET A 253 8.57 -25.75 -28.64
CA MET A 253 9.11 -24.42 -28.80
C MET A 253 10.44 -24.41 -28.10
N HIS A 254 11.52 -24.51 -28.87
CA HIS A 254 12.87 -24.46 -28.33
C HIS A 254 13.21 -23.13 -27.63
N ARG A 255 12.39 -22.08 -27.83
CA ARG A 255 12.63 -20.74 -27.30
C ARG A 255 11.34 -20.03 -26.85
N GLU A 256 11.38 -19.43 -25.66
CA GLU A 256 10.29 -18.70 -25.01
C GLU A 256 10.49 -17.18 -25.12
N HIS A 257 9.40 -16.46 -25.35
CA HIS A 257 9.31 -15.01 -25.49
C HIS A 257 8.40 -14.49 -24.38
N VAL A 258 8.99 -13.90 -23.34
CA VAL A 258 8.33 -13.66 -22.06
C VAL A 258 8.01 -12.19 -21.86
N VAL A 259 6.75 -11.89 -21.56
CA VAL A 259 6.32 -10.58 -21.06
C VAL A 259 6.26 -10.68 -19.54
N VAL A 260 6.94 -9.78 -18.84
CA VAL A 260 6.93 -9.74 -17.37
C VAL A 260 6.66 -8.32 -16.89
N THR A 261 5.70 -8.16 -15.98
CA THR A 261 5.41 -6.87 -15.36
C THR A 261 6.13 -6.71 -14.03
N GLY A 262 6.35 -5.47 -13.59
CA GLY A 262 6.79 -5.21 -12.22
C GLY A 262 8.21 -5.69 -11.89
N THR A 263 9.10 -5.77 -12.89
CA THR A 263 10.47 -6.29 -12.74
C THR A 263 11.35 -5.45 -11.81
N THR A 264 10.94 -4.22 -11.52
CA THR A 264 11.62 -3.31 -10.57
C THR A 264 11.25 -3.57 -9.11
N GLY A 265 10.28 -4.45 -8.84
CA GLY A 265 9.93 -4.89 -7.50
C GLY A 265 10.78 -6.06 -7.00
N ALA A 266 10.47 -6.49 -5.77
CA ALA A 266 10.99 -7.65 -5.05
C ALA A 266 11.18 -8.91 -5.90
N LEU A 267 10.10 -9.67 -6.02
CA LEU A 267 9.96 -10.89 -6.82
C LEU A 267 10.26 -10.64 -8.30
N GLY A 268 9.82 -9.50 -8.83
CA GLY A 268 10.02 -9.14 -10.23
C GLY A 268 11.50 -9.06 -10.63
N SER A 269 12.39 -8.63 -9.72
CA SER A 269 13.82 -8.57 -10.00
C SER A 269 14.44 -9.97 -10.07
N HIS A 270 14.02 -10.88 -9.18
CA HIS A 270 14.47 -12.28 -9.21
C HIS A 270 13.93 -13.02 -10.44
N LEU A 271 12.65 -12.81 -10.81
CA LEU A 271 12.07 -13.32 -12.05
C LEU A 271 12.88 -12.85 -13.26
N LEU A 272 13.17 -11.56 -13.35
CA LEU A 272 13.94 -11.01 -14.46
C LEU A 272 15.35 -11.61 -14.52
N ALA A 273 16.06 -11.70 -13.39
CA ALA A 273 17.40 -12.28 -13.35
C ALA A 273 17.42 -13.74 -13.85
N GLN A 274 16.49 -14.57 -13.35
CA GLN A 274 16.41 -15.97 -13.75
C GLN A 274 15.97 -16.14 -15.21
N LEU A 275 15.02 -15.33 -15.70
CA LEU A 275 14.60 -15.35 -17.10
C LEU A 275 15.76 -15.00 -18.04
N LEU A 276 16.59 -14.01 -17.70
CA LEU A 276 17.73 -13.61 -18.53
C LEU A 276 18.83 -14.69 -18.56
N ALA A 277 19.07 -15.35 -17.42
CA ALA A 277 20.00 -16.46 -17.29
C ALA A 277 19.50 -17.75 -17.97
N ASN A 278 18.20 -17.90 -18.19
CA ASN A 278 17.62 -19.10 -18.77
C ASN A 278 17.92 -19.20 -20.29
N GLY A 279 18.59 -20.28 -20.71
CA GLY A 279 18.95 -20.54 -22.10
C GLY A 279 17.77 -20.79 -23.04
N ARG A 280 16.59 -21.17 -22.50
CA ARG A 280 15.36 -21.31 -23.28
C ARG A 280 14.66 -19.99 -23.56
N VAL A 281 14.97 -18.92 -22.80
CA VAL A 281 14.35 -17.61 -23.01
C VAL A 281 15.16 -16.83 -24.03
N GLU A 282 14.49 -16.36 -25.09
CA GLU A 282 15.10 -15.60 -26.19
C GLU A 282 14.80 -14.10 -26.13
N ARG A 283 13.64 -13.73 -25.59
CA ARG A 283 13.22 -12.34 -25.43
C ARG A 283 12.49 -12.17 -24.10
N VAL A 284 12.75 -11.05 -23.43
CA VAL A 284 12.04 -10.60 -22.23
C VAL A 284 11.60 -9.15 -22.40
N TRP A 285 10.28 -8.90 -22.49
CA TRP A 285 9.72 -7.55 -22.40
C TRP A 285 9.40 -7.23 -20.93
N ALA A 286 10.19 -6.34 -20.33
CA ALA A 286 10.03 -5.89 -18.95
C ALA A 286 9.10 -4.66 -18.91
N LEU A 287 7.79 -4.92 -18.79
CA LEU A 287 6.75 -3.90 -18.76
C LEU A 287 6.71 -3.24 -17.37
N ASN A 288 7.11 -1.98 -17.31
CA ASN A 288 7.12 -1.20 -16.08
C ASN A 288 6.46 0.15 -16.30
N ARG A 289 6.00 0.76 -15.21
CA ARG A 289 5.44 2.12 -15.25
C ARG A 289 6.51 3.12 -15.70
N LYS A 290 6.08 4.06 -16.53
CA LYS A 290 6.92 5.19 -16.95
C LYS A 290 7.47 5.93 -15.73
N SER A 291 8.78 6.16 -15.72
CA SER A 291 9.45 6.81 -14.59
C SER A 291 10.38 7.94 -15.04
N SER A 292 10.48 8.99 -14.23
CA SER A 292 11.26 10.20 -14.54
C SER A 292 12.77 9.96 -14.64
N GLY A 293 13.29 8.88 -14.04
CA GLY A 293 14.71 8.49 -14.09
C GLY A 293 15.05 7.41 -15.12
N GLY A 294 14.07 6.96 -15.93
CA GLY A 294 14.24 5.84 -16.86
C GLY A 294 14.18 4.46 -16.17
N ILE A 295 13.57 3.47 -16.83
CA ILE A 295 13.39 2.13 -16.26
C ILE A 295 14.74 1.46 -16.00
N SER A 296 15.72 1.60 -16.90
CA SER A 296 17.01 0.92 -16.80
C SER A 296 17.78 1.29 -15.52
N SER A 297 17.80 2.57 -15.15
CA SER A 297 18.46 3.02 -13.91
C SER A 297 17.76 2.45 -12.66
N LYS A 298 16.43 2.45 -12.64
CA LYS A 298 15.66 1.85 -11.54
C LYS A 298 15.88 0.35 -11.43
N GLN A 299 15.94 -0.34 -12.57
CA GLN A 299 16.19 -1.78 -12.60
C GLN A 299 17.58 -2.12 -12.07
N ALA A 300 18.61 -1.38 -12.48
CA ALA A 300 19.97 -1.54 -11.99
C ALA A 300 20.04 -1.33 -10.46
N ALA A 301 19.44 -0.25 -9.96
CA ALA A 301 19.38 0.01 -8.52
C ALA A 301 18.65 -1.11 -7.76
N SER A 302 17.58 -1.68 -8.34
CA SER A 302 16.89 -2.83 -7.72
C SER A 302 17.74 -4.10 -7.72
N PHE A 303 18.51 -4.37 -8.78
CA PHE A 303 19.42 -5.51 -8.85
C PHE A 303 20.56 -5.38 -7.84
N GLU A 304 21.17 -4.20 -7.75
CA GLU A 304 22.22 -3.90 -6.75
C GLU A 304 21.69 -4.05 -5.33
N ASP A 305 20.51 -3.48 -5.05
CA ASP A 305 19.85 -3.58 -3.75
C ASP A 305 19.63 -5.03 -3.33
N LYS A 306 19.21 -5.88 -4.27
CA LYS A 306 18.91 -7.31 -4.04
C LYS A 306 20.11 -8.24 -4.24
N MET A 307 21.30 -7.68 -4.42
CA MET A 307 22.55 -8.44 -4.65
C MET A 307 22.45 -9.40 -5.85
N LEU A 308 21.70 -9.01 -6.89
CA LEU A 308 21.59 -9.72 -8.16
C LEU A 308 22.68 -9.27 -9.13
N ASP A 309 23.05 -10.14 -10.08
CA ASP A 309 24.05 -9.81 -11.09
C ASP A 309 23.55 -8.76 -12.08
N VAL A 310 24.04 -7.53 -11.91
CA VAL A 310 23.72 -6.37 -12.76
C VAL A 310 24.15 -6.60 -14.22
N GLN A 311 25.14 -7.45 -14.50
CA GLN A 311 25.59 -7.74 -15.86
C GLN A 311 24.51 -8.41 -16.71
N LEU A 312 23.56 -9.11 -16.07
CA LEU A 312 22.41 -9.69 -16.77
C LEU A 312 21.57 -8.62 -17.50
N LEU A 313 21.54 -7.38 -17.01
CA LEU A 313 20.77 -6.29 -17.61
C LEU A 313 21.35 -5.81 -18.95
N ALA A 314 22.59 -6.18 -19.28
CA ALA A 314 23.20 -5.91 -20.59
C ALA A 314 22.81 -6.95 -21.66
N SER A 315 22.02 -7.97 -21.30
CA SER A 315 21.59 -9.03 -22.21
C SER A 315 20.74 -8.48 -23.36
N GLU A 316 21.07 -8.88 -24.60
CA GLU A 316 20.29 -8.55 -25.79
C GLU A 316 18.85 -9.09 -25.74
N LYS A 317 18.58 -10.09 -24.87
CA LYS A 317 17.23 -10.63 -24.63
C LYS A 317 16.28 -9.57 -24.05
N LEU A 318 16.80 -8.60 -23.31
CA LEU A 318 16.02 -7.67 -22.50
C LEU A 318 15.53 -6.45 -23.30
N VAL A 319 14.23 -6.19 -23.22
CA VAL A 319 13.61 -4.97 -23.74
C VAL A 319 12.85 -4.29 -22.60
N PHE A 320 13.24 -3.08 -22.23
CA PHE A 320 12.49 -2.27 -21.27
C PHE A 320 11.30 -1.60 -21.96
N VAL A 321 10.12 -1.74 -21.38
CA VAL A 321 8.88 -1.21 -21.96
C VAL A 321 8.19 -0.31 -20.94
N ASP A 322 7.99 0.97 -21.29
CA ASP A 322 7.12 1.89 -20.56
C ASP A 322 5.66 1.50 -20.86
N ALA A 323 4.93 1.02 -19.85
CA ALA A 323 3.54 0.59 -19.98
C ALA A 323 2.62 1.29 -18.96
N VAL A 324 1.38 1.52 -19.39
CA VAL A 324 0.27 2.03 -18.60
C VAL A 324 -0.83 0.97 -18.68
N LEU A 325 -0.77 -0.04 -17.79
CA LEU A 325 -1.52 -1.28 -17.96
C LEU A 325 -3.04 -1.06 -18.03
N ASN A 326 -3.57 -0.05 -17.34
CA ASN A 326 -4.99 0.25 -17.32
C ASN A 326 -5.49 1.04 -18.56
N ASP A 327 -4.59 1.53 -19.42
CA ASP A 327 -4.93 2.19 -20.68
C ASP A 327 -5.17 1.17 -21.80
N ALA A 328 -5.87 1.61 -22.85
CA ALA A 328 -6.02 0.83 -24.07
C ALA A 328 -4.65 0.42 -24.62
N LYS A 329 -4.54 -0.83 -25.10
CA LYS A 329 -3.28 -1.43 -25.57
C LYS A 329 -2.11 -1.28 -24.59
N LEU A 330 -2.39 -1.22 -23.28
CA LEU A 330 -1.39 -1.07 -22.21
C LEU A 330 -0.56 0.23 -22.32
N GLY A 331 -1.06 1.24 -23.04
CA GLY A 331 -0.32 2.47 -23.34
C GLY A 331 0.86 2.30 -24.31
N LEU A 332 0.92 1.18 -25.03
CA LEU A 332 1.98 0.87 -25.98
C LEU A 332 1.70 1.48 -27.36
N SER A 333 2.76 1.60 -28.17
CA SER A 333 2.63 1.85 -29.61
C SER A 333 1.96 0.66 -30.31
N ASP A 334 1.31 0.91 -31.43
CA ASP A 334 0.66 -0.15 -32.21
C ASP A 334 1.68 -1.20 -32.67
N GLU A 335 2.88 -0.76 -33.05
CA GLU A 335 3.96 -1.64 -33.48
C GLU A 335 4.42 -2.59 -32.37
N LEU A 336 4.69 -2.07 -31.16
CA LEU A 336 5.15 -2.89 -30.04
C LEU A 336 4.04 -3.79 -29.49
N TYR A 337 2.79 -3.29 -29.47
CA TYR A 337 1.65 -4.10 -29.07
C TYR A 337 1.45 -5.28 -30.04
N ASP A 338 1.55 -5.04 -31.35
CA ASP A 338 1.44 -6.09 -32.36
C ASP A 338 2.64 -7.06 -32.36
N GLU A 339 3.85 -6.59 -32.09
CA GLU A 339 5.01 -7.45 -31.86
C GLU A 339 4.71 -8.43 -30.72
N ILE A 340 4.38 -7.92 -29.53
CA ILE A 340 4.07 -8.78 -28.38
C ILE A 340 2.91 -9.72 -28.69
N ARG A 341 1.84 -9.24 -29.32
CA ARG A 341 0.66 -10.03 -29.70
C ARG A 341 0.97 -11.16 -30.69
N THR A 342 2.02 -11.03 -31.50
CA THR A 342 2.38 -12.01 -32.54
C THR A 342 3.50 -12.95 -32.11
N THR A 343 4.24 -12.65 -31.05
CA THR A 343 5.42 -13.44 -30.65
C THR A 343 5.40 -13.93 -29.21
N ALA A 344 4.68 -13.29 -28.29
CA ALA A 344 4.73 -13.67 -26.88
C ALA A 344 4.19 -15.08 -26.66
N THR A 345 4.93 -15.86 -25.87
CA THR A 345 4.58 -17.22 -25.48
C THR A 345 4.20 -17.29 -24.00
N VAL A 346 4.72 -16.42 -23.15
CA VAL A 346 4.36 -16.39 -21.72
C VAL A 346 4.16 -14.96 -21.27
N ILE A 347 3.11 -14.71 -20.50
CA ILE A 347 2.85 -13.45 -19.80
C ILE A 347 2.84 -13.75 -18.29
N ILE A 348 3.76 -13.14 -17.55
CA ILE A 348 3.85 -13.20 -16.09
C ILE A 348 3.48 -11.82 -15.53
N HIS A 349 2.27 -11.71 -15.02
CA HIS A 349 1.81 -10.49 -14.37
C HIS A 349 2.09 -10.56 -12.86
N VAL A 350 3.09 -9.79 -12.42
CA VAL A 350 3.51 -9.70 -11.02
C VAL A 350 2.79 -8.55 -10.30
N GLU A 351 2.11 -8.91 -9.23
CA GLU A 351 1.26 -8.11 -8.35
C GLU A 351 2.01 -7.71 -7.07
N LEU A 352 3.20 -7.10 -7.19
CA LEU A 352 3.96 -6.65 -6.03
C LEU A 352 4.42 -5.19 -6.18
N PRO A 353 4.50 -4.46 -5.06
CA PRO A 353 4.69 -3.03 -5.08
C PRO A 353 6.06 -2.69 -5.65
N THR A 354 6.10 -1.70 -6.54
CA THR A 354 7.34 -1.00 -6.83
C THR A 354 7.59 -0.04 -5.68
N GLU A 355 8.55 -0.37 -4.82
CA GLU A 355 8.97 0.55 -3.76
C GLU A 355 9.64 1.80 -4.39
N HIS A 356 9.46 2.95 -3.74
CA HIS A 356 9.85 4.30 -4.17
C HIS A 356 8.91 5.04 -5.14
N LEU A 357 7.87 5.65 -4.57
CA LEU A 357 7.26 6.88 -5.09
C LEU A 357 7.34 7.99 -4.03
N SER A 358 8.56 8.46 -3.77
CA SER A 358 8.83 9.65 -2.95
C SER A 358 9.78 10.59 -3.66
N SER A 359 9.38 11.11 -4.83
CA SER A 359 9.68 12.50 -5.24
C SER A 359 9.25 12.74 -6.68
N LEU A 360 8.68 13.92 -6.90
CA LEU A 360 8.36 14.57 -8.17
C LEU A 360 6.98 14.28 -8.80
N ARG A 361 6.17 15.33 -8.65
CA ARG A 361 5.02 15.78 -9.46
C ARG A 361 5.05 15.39 -10.93
N THR A 362 3.89 15.03 -11.47
CA THR A 362 3.05 15.95 -12.27
C THR A 362 1.81 15.24 -12.82
N ASP A 363 1.78 13.91 -12.83
CA ASP A 363 0.69 13.21 -13.54
C ASP A 363 -0.25 12.54 -12.54
N MET A 364 -1.50 12.99 -12.51
CA MET A 364 -2.62 12.31 -11.84
C MET A 364 -2.71 10.81 -12.25
N TYR A 365 -2.19 10.48 -13.43
CA TYR A 365 -2.02 9.13 -13.97
C TYR A 365 -0.99 8.24 -13.25
N LYS A 366 -0.06 8.79 -12.45
CA LYS A 366 1.04 8.02 -11.81
C LYS A 366 0.62 7.21 -10.58
N ILE A 367 -0.45 7.60 -9.89
CA ILE A 367 -0.93 6.90 -8.68
C ILE A 367 -1.78 5.67 -9.06
N GLN A 368 -2.47 5.72 -10.21
CA GLN A 368 -3.47 4.72 -10.62
C GLN A 368 -2.90 3.37 -11.08
N ASN A 369 -1.60 3.26 -11.36
CA ASN A 369 -1.01 2.03 -11.91
C ASN A 369 -0.11 1.25 -10.94
N ALA A 370 0.05 1.72 -9.70
CA ALA A 370 0.79 0.97 -8.67
C ALA A 370 -0.13 -0.10 -8.07
N TRP A 371 0.27 -1.37 -8.04
CA TRP A 371 -0.40 -2.31 -7.14
C TRP A 371 0.09 -2.04 -5.72
N GLN A 372 -0.67 -1.23 -4.98
CA GLN A 372 -0.31 -0.81 -3.62
C GLN A 372 -0.68 -1.91 -2.64
N VAL A 373 0.30 -2.53 -1.98
CA VAL A 373 0.01 -3.42 -0.84
C VAL A 373 -0.36 -2.54 0.36
N ASN A 374 -1.58 -2.03 0.32
CA ASN A 374 -2.17 -1.20 1.35
C ASN A 374 -3.45 -1.87 1.84
N PHE A 375 -3.33 -2.53 2.98
CA PHE A 375 -4.41 -3.28 3.62
C PHE A 375 -5.58 -2.42 4.10
N ASN A 376 -5.41 -1.09 4.11
CA ASN A 376 -6.47 -0.16 4.46
C ASN A 376 -7.34 0.24 3.26
N LEU A 377 -6.92 0.00 2.01
CA LEU A 377 -7.72 0.39 0.85
C LEU A 377 -8.89 -0.57 0.64
N ALA A 378 -10.04 -0.04 0.23
CA ALA A 378 -11.19 -0.82 -0.21
C ALA A 378 -10.98 -1.39 -1.63
N LEU A 379 -11.77 -2.41 -2.01
CA LEU A 379 -11.71 -3.04 -3.34
C LEU A 379 -11.79 -2.05 -4.50
N GLN A 380 -12.63 -1.02 -4.39
CA GLN A 380 -12.82 -0.02 -5.44
C GLN A 380 -11.55 0.74 -5.76
N SER A 381 -10.69 0.98 -4.77
CA SER A 381 -9.40 1.64 -4.96
C SER A 381 -8.45 0.83 -5.85
N PHE A 382 -8.68 -0.48 -5.98
CA PHE A 382 -7.92 -1.39 -6.84
C PHE A 382 -8.56 -1.62 -8.21
N GLU A 383 -9.66 -0.94 -8.57
CA GLU A 383 -10.26 -1.10 -9.89
C GLU A 383 -9.26 -0.89 -11.06
N PRO A 384 -8.37 0.12 -11.05
CA PRO A 384 -7.37 0.29 -12.11
C PRO A 384 -6.44 -0.92 -12.27
N ASN A 385 -6.11 -1.58 -11.16
CA ASN A 385 -5.29 -2.79 -11.15
C ASN A 385 -6.02 -3.96 -11.82
N ILE A 386 -7.29 -4.15 -11.48
CA ILE A 386 -8.17 -5.17 -12.08
C ILE A 386 -8.33 -4.91 -13.59
N ARG A 387 -8.50 -3.64 -13.99
CA ARG A 387 -8.53 -3.23 -15.40
C ARG A 387 -7.23 -3.55 -16.13
N GLY A 388 -6.08 -3.30 -15.49
CA GLY A 388 -4.77 -3.63 -16.04
C GLY A 388 -4.61 -5.13 -16.29
N THR A 389 -5.03 -5.96 -15.33
CA THR A 389 -5.08 -7.43 -15.51
C THR A 389 -5.98 -7.82 -16.68
N ARG A 390 -7.16 -7.20 -16.81
CA ARG A 390 -8.07 -7.45 -17.93
C ARG A 390 -7.42 -7.11 -19.28
N ASN A 391 -6.78 -5.95 -19.41
CA ASN A 391 -6.12 -5.55 -20.64
C ASN A 391 -4.98 -6.51 -21.05
N LEU A 392 -4.25 -7.06 -20.06
CA LEU A 392 -3.23 -8.09 -20.30
C LEU A 392 -3.85 -9.42 -20.74
N LEU A 393 -5.00 -9.82 -20.17
CA LEU A 393 -5.75 -10.99 -20.62
C LEU A 393 -6.30 -10.80 -22.04
N ASP A 394 -6.76 -9.60 -22.40
CA ASP A 394 -7.19 -9.27 -23.76
C ASP A 394 -6.02 -9.34 -24.78
N LEU A 395 -4.83 -8.84 -24.41
CA LEU A 395 -3.62 -9.04 -25.20
C LEU A 395 -3.33 -10.54 -25.42
N ALA A 396 -3.42 -11.35 -24.37
CA ALA A 396 -3.20 -12.79 -24.45
C ALA A 396 -4.22 -13.49 -25.38
N LEU A 397 -5.51 -13.21 -25.21
CA LEU A 397 -6.59 -13.79 -26.02
C LEU A 397 -6.59 -13.31 -27.48
N SER A 398 -6.10 -12.10 -27.74
CA SER A 398 -5.95 -11.54 -29.09
C SER A 398 -4.68 -11.99 -29.81
N SER A 399 -3.88 -12.85 -29.17
CA SER A 399 -2.63 -13.37 -29.74
C SER A 399 -2.86 -14.04 -31.08
N THR A 400 -1.96 -13.74 -32.01
CA THR A 400 -1.88 -14.39 -33.32
C THR A 400 -0.57 -15.16 -33.49
N ALA A 401 0.12 -15.45 -32.38
CA ALA A 401 1.36 -16.19 -32.41
C ALA A 401 1.17 -17.60 -33.00
N PRO A 402 2.15 -18.13 -33.76
CA PRO A 402 2.07 -19.47 -34.33
C PRO A 402 1.91 -20.58 -33.26
N SER A 403 2.38 -20.32 -32.04
CA SER A 403 2.25 -21.18 -30.86
C SER A 403 0.84 -21.19 -30.24
N GLY A 404 -0.07 -20.35 -30.72
CA GLY A 404 -1.33 -20.03 -30.06
C GLY A 404 -1.17 -19.00 -28.93
N PRO A 405 -2.22 -18.78 -28.12
CA PRO A 405 -2.20 -17.81 -27.03
C PRO A 405 -1.07 -18.08 -26.02
N PRO A 406 -0.46 -17.01 -25.46
CA PRO A 406 0.54 -17.18 -24.42
C PRO A 406 -0.09 -17.78 -23.17
N ARG A 407 0.72 -18.52 -22.41
CA ARG A 407 0.35 -18.90 -21.05
C ARG A 407 0.36 -17.66 -20.17
N PHE A 408 -0.64 -17.55 -19.32
CA PHE A 408 -0.82 -16.39 -18.46
C PHE A 408 -0.68 -16.77 -17.00
N ALA A 409 0.34 -16.26 -16.32
CA ALA A 409 0.48 -16.38 -14.88
C ALA A 409 0.18 -15.05 -14.20
N PHE A 410 -0.65 -15.11 -13.17
CA PHE A 410 -0.98 -13.98 -12.32
C PHE A 410 -0.54 -14.28 -10.89
N THR A 411 0.37 -13.50 -10.34
CA THR A 411 0.70 -13.63 -8.92
C THR A 411 -0.40 -13.01 -8.08
N SER A 412 -0.98 -13.77 -7.18
CA SER A 412 -1.98 -13.39 -6.19
C SER A 412 -1.36 -13.40 -4.79
N SER A 413 -2.14 -13.08 -3.76
CA SER A 413 -1.73 -13.15 -2.36
C SER A 413 -2.58 -14.15 -1.57
N ILE A 414 -1.96 -14.77 -0.57
CA ILE A 414 -2.63 -15.53 0.50
C ILE A 414 -3.77 -14.75 1.18
N SER A 415 -3.74 -13.42 1.14
CA SER A 415 -4.76 -12.54 1.75
C SER A 415 -6.18 -12.80 1.25
N VAL A 416 -6.36 -13.42 0.08
CA VAL A 416 -7.67 -13.87 -0.44
C VAL A 416 -8.37 -14.89 0.47
N ALA A 417 -7.62 -15.58 1.33
CA ALA A 417 -8.15 -16.53 2.29
C ALA A 417 -8.58 -15.90 3.63
N GLY A 418 -8.17 -14.65 3.88
CA GLY A 418 -8.41 -13.95 5.13
C GLY A 418 -7.77 -14.58 6.35
N THR A 419 -8.20 -14.10 7.52
CA THR A 419 -7.80 -14.62 8.85
C THR A 419 -8.91 -15.45 9.51
N SER A 420 -10.07 -15.61 8.86
CA SER A 420 -11.25 -16.30 9.43
C SER A 420 -11.12 -17.83 9.46
N ARG A 421 -10.00 -18.38 9.01
CA ARG A 421 -9.73 -19.81 8.85
C ARG A 421 -8.58 -20.26 9.77
N LEU A 422 -8.72 -19.96 11.06
CA LEU A 422 -7.67 -20.23 12.05
C LEU A 422 -7.33 -21.73 12.09
N GLY A 423 -6.08 -22.07 11.81
CA GLY A 423 -5.60 -23.45 11.83
C GLY A 423 -6.07 -24.33 10.67
N GLU A 424 -6.79 -23.78 9.69
CA GLU A 424 -7.18 -24.53 8.50
C GLU A 424 -6.08 -24.55 7.43
N GLN A 425 -6.25 -25.43 6.46
CA GLN A 425 -5.45 -25.50 5.25
C GLN A 425 -6.25 -25.00 4.05
N LEU A 426 -5.58 -24.31 3.13
CA LEU A 426 -6.14 -23.91 1.85
C LEU A 426 -5.49 -24.73 0.75
N GLU A 427 -6.32 -25.53 0.08
CA GLU A 427 -5.96 -26.29 -1.12
C GLU A 427 -5.79 -25.36 -2.33
N GLU A 428 -5.07 -25.84 -3.35
CA GLU A 428 -4.81 -25.14 -4.62
C GLU A 428 -6.06 -25.11 -5.53
N VAL A 429 -7.16 -24.58 -4.97
CA VAL A 429 -8.49 -24.50 -5.59
C VAL A 429 -9.05 -23.08 -5.51
N SER A 430 -10.06 -22.79 -6.33
CA SER A 430 -10.67 -21.46 -6.39
C SER A 430 -11.34 -21.08 -5.07
N VAL A 431 -11.09 -19.86 -4.60
CA VAL A 431 -11.74 -19.29 -3.43
C VAL A 431 -13.04 -18.63 -3.88
N ARG A 432 -14.12 -18.85 -3.12
CA ARG A 432 -15.44 -18.33 -3.48
C ARG A 432 -15.55 -16.85 -3.11
N PRO A 433 -16.35 -16.04 -3.83
CA PRO A 433 -16.53 -14.62 -3.51
C PRO A 433 -16.99 -14.38 -2.05
N GLU A 434 -17.81 -15.26 -1.49
CA GLU A 434 -18.23 -15.19 -0.09
C GLU A 434 -17.08 -15.34 0.91
N ASP A 435 -16.09 -16.17 0.59
CA ASP A 435 -14.90 -16.37 1.42
C ASP A 435 -13.95 -15.17 1.28
N ALA A 436 -13.83 -14.59 0.08
CA ALA A 436 -13.04 -13.38 -0.15
C ALA A 436 -13.66 -12.13 0.52
N ALA A 437 -14.98 -12.09 0.69
CA ALA A 437 -15.68 -10.97 1.32
C ALA A 437 -15.36 -10.79 2.81
N SER A 438 -14.83 -11.81 3.49
CA SER A 438 -14.36 -11.71 4.88
C SER A 438 -12.94 -11.11 5.00
N THR A 439 -12.31 -10.78 3.88
CA THR A 439 -10.92 -10.29 3.82
C THR A 439 -10.84 -8.77 3.70
N MET A 440 -9.65 -8.20 3.86
CA MET A 440 -9.35 -6.78 3.58
C MET A 440 -9.40 -6.47 2.08
N GLY A 441 -9.61 -5.21 1.69
CA GLY A 441 -9.81 -4.83 0.28
C GLY A 441 -8.75 -5.35 -0.69
N TYR A 442 -7.48 -5.44 -0.25
CA TYR A 442 -6.40 -6.08 -1.03
C TYR A 442 -6.69 -7.57 -1.36
N GLY A 443 -7.13 -8.36 -0.37
CA GLY A 443 -7.51 -9.78 -0.59
C GLY A 443 -8.78 -9.95 -1.42
N GLN A 444 -9.64 -8.92 -1.46
CA GLN A 444 -10.85 -8.89 -2.27
C GLN A 444 -10.58 -8.63 -3.77
N THR A 445 -9.37 -8.21 -4.15
CA THR A 445 -9.00 -7.94 -5.55
C THR A 445 -8.78 -9.20 -6.38
N THR A 446 -8.57 -10.34 -5.71
CA THR A 446 -8.20 -11.59 -6.34
C THR A 446 -9.24 -12.71 -6.41
N PRO A 447 -10.58 -12.49 -6.36
CA PRO A 447 -11.50 -13.53 -6.76
C PRO A 447 -11.20 -13.79 -8.24
N GLY A 448 -10.53 -14.91 -8.52
CA GLY A 448 -9.96 -15.28 -9.82
C GLY A 448 -10.97 -15.51 -10.93
N VAL A 449 -12.13 -14.84 -10.89
CA VAL A 449 -13.22 -14.98 -11.84
C VAL A 449 -12.82 -14.45 -13.21
N ALA A 450 -12.08 -13.35 -13.31
CA ALA A 450 -11.54 -12.90 -14.60
C ALA A 450 -10.57 -13.95 -15.21
N HIS A 451 -9.77 -14.61 -14.39
CA HIS A 451 -8.84 -15.67 -14.84
C HIS A 451 -9.55 -16.97 -15.22
N GLU A 452 -10.55 -17.37 -14.43
CA GLU A 452 -11.40 -18.53 -14.67
C GLU A 452 -12.26 -18.34 -15.93
N SER A 453 -12.78 -17.13 -16.13
CA SER A 453 -13.55 -16.79 -17.32
C SER A 453 -12.67 -16.69 -18.57
N ALA A 454 -11.49 -16.07 -18.46
CA ALA A 454 -10.50 -16.13 -19.54
C ALA A 454 -10.09 -17.57 -19.87
N ARG A 455 -10.02 -18.45 -18.86
CA ARG A 455 -9.78 -19.89 -19.07
C ARG A 455 -10.92 -20.55 -19.84
N ARG A 456 -12.17 -20.27 -19.48
CA ARG A 456 -13.36 -20.74 -20.22
C ARG A 456 -13.41 -20.17 -21.64
N ALA A 457 -12.84 -19.00 -21.87
CA ALA A 457 -12.67 -18.40 -23.19
C ALA A 457 -11.53 -19.03 -24.01
N GLY A 458 -10.76 -19.99 -23.46
CA GLY A 458 -9.74 -20.75 -24.19
C GLY A 458 -8.29 -20.37 -23.86
N LEU A 459 -8.05 -19.48 -22.89
CA LEU A 459 -6.69 -19.10 -22.47
C LEU A 459 -6.14 -20.04 -21.39
N GLN A 460 -4.88 -20.45 -21.49
CA GLN A 460 -4.21 -21.12 -20.38
C GLN A 460 -3.81 -20.10 -19.32
N THR A 461 -4.52 -20.09 -18.18
CA THR A 461 -4.27 -19.17 -17.06
C THR A 461 -3.87 -19.93 -15.80
N CYS A 462 -2.95 -19.39 -15.00
CA CYS A 462 -2.57 -19.88 -13.68
C CYS A 462 -2.57 -18.72 -12.68
N VAL A 463 -3.27 -18.90 -11.55
CA VAL A 463 -3.19 -17.96 -10.42
C VAL A 463 -2.20 -18.51 -9.39
N ILE A 464 -1.14 -17.76 -9.13
CA ILE A 464 -0.05 -18.16 -8.23
C ILE A 464 -0.22 -17.42 -6.91
N ARG A 465 -0.82 -18.04 -5.89
CA ARG A 465 -0.98 -17.37 -4.59
C ARG A 465 0.35 -17.38 -3.84
N LEU A 466 0.89 -16.19 -3.65
CA LEU A 466 2.09 -15.98 -2.87
C LEU A 466 1.75 -16.08 -1.38
N GLY A 467 2.46 -16.96 -0.67
CA GLY A 467 2.55 -16.92 0.77
C GLY A 467 3.43 -15.75 1.24
N GLN A 468 3.97 -15.84 2.44
CA GLN A 468 4.92 -14.85 2.92
C GLN A 468 6.28 -15.05 2.22
N LEU A 469 6.72 -14.06 1.43
CA LEU A 469 8.05 -14.07 0.81
C LEU A 469 9.10 -13.49 1.77
N THR A 470 10.32 -14.02 1.72
CA THR A 470 11.42 -13.62 2.64
C THR A 470 12.21 -12.40 2.16
N GLU A 471 11.60 -11.42 1.52
CA GLU A 471 12.24 -10.11 1.53
C GLU A 471 12.13 -9.55 2.93
N ILE A 472 13.27 -9.54 3.64
CA ILE A 472 13.59 -8.51 4.64
C ILE A 472 12.38 -8.26 5.54
N SER A 473 11.83 -9.34 6.10
CA SER A 473 10.49 -9.26 6.67
C SER A 473 10.52 -8.24 7.81
N SER A 474 9.71 -7.19 7.68
CA SER A 474 9.43 -6.29 8.81
C SER A 474 8.85 -7.07 10.00
N ALA A 475 8.28 -8.26 9.73
CA ALA A 475 7.86 -9.25 10.70
C ALA A 475 9.02 -9.79 11.57
N ALA A 476 10.24 -9.85 11.05
CA ALA A 476 11.43 -10.27 11.79
C ALA A 476 12.08 -9.14 12.62
N ARG A 477 11.53 -7.92 12.57
CA ARG A 477 11.97 -6.83 13.46
C ARG A 477 11.41 -7.09 14.86
N GLY A 478 12.23 -7.76 15.68
CA GLY A 478 11.98 -8.07 17.09
C GLY A 478 11.77 -9.56 17.34
N THR A 479 12.35 -10.05 18.42
CA THR A 479 12.22 -11.42 18.92
C THR A 479 10.89 -11.57 19.66
N ARG A 480 9.86 -12.06 18.95
CA ARG A 480 8.52 -12.27 19.52
C ARG A 480 8.24 -13.75 19.59
N ARG A 481 7.46 -14.20 20.57
CA ARG A 481 7.01 -15.58 20.68
C ARG A 481 5.58 -15.69 20.18
N LEU A 482 5.40 -16.31 19.02
CA LEU A 482 4.12 -16.79 18.51
C LEU A 482 4.07 -18.32 18.58
N VAL A 483 2.86 -18.89 18.67
CA VAL A 483 2.62 -20.33 18.51
C VAL A 483 2.61 -20.69 17.02
N GLY A 484 2.98 -21.93 16.70
CA GLY A 484 2.86 -22.50 15.36
C GLY A 484 4.16 -22.49 14.56
N THR A 485 3.98 -22.55 13.24
CA THR A 485 5.06 -22.65 12.25
C THR A 485 5.03 -21.53 11.24
N VAL A 486 6.14 -21.30 10.55
CA VAL A 486 6.28 -20.36 9.43
C VAL A 486 6.63 -21.08 8.14
N SER A 487 5.95 -20.70 7.07
CA SER A 487 6.14 -21.21 5.71
C SER A 487 6.71 -20.13 4.78
N TRP A 488 7.66 -19.32 5.25
CA TRP A 488 8.20 -18.21 4.45
C TRP A 488 9.06 -18.72 3.28
N LEU A 489 8.80 -18.22 2.07
CA LEU A 489 9.46 -18.67 0.85
C LEU A 489 10.52 -17.67 0.36
N PRO A 490 11.77 -18.10 0.11
CA PRO A 490 12.77 -17.26 -0.55
C PRO A 490 12.33 -16.74 -1.92
N LEU A 491 12.69 -15.49 -2.24
CA LEU A 491 12.28 -14.84 -3.49
C LEU A 491 12.78 -15.56 -4.74
N ASP A 492 14.02 -16.04 -4.69
CA ASP A 492 14.63 -16.82 -5.76
C ASP A 492 13.89 -18.14 -5.97
N VAL A 493 13.51 -18.83 -4.89
CA VAL A 493 12.71 -20.06 -4.99
C VAL A 493 11.30 -19.77 -5.51
N ALA A 494 10.67 -18.68 -5.07
CA ALA A 494 9.37 -18.23 -5.59
C ALA A 494 9.43 -17.90 -7.09
N ALA A 495 10.48 -17.19 -7.52
CA ALA A 495 10.72 -16.89 -8.94
C ALA A 495 10.91 -18.17 -9.76
N SER A 496 11.71 -19.13 -9.27
CA SER A 496 11.92 -20.43 -9.91
C SER A 496 10.60 -21.17 -10.06
N ALA A 497 9.80 -21.24 -8.99
CA ALA A 497 8.51 -21.93 -9.01
C ALA A 497 7.53 -21.36 -10.04
N ILE A 498 7.50 -20.03 -10.18
CA ILE A 498 6.69 -19.34 -11.19
C ILE A 498 7.19 -19.68 -12.60
N ILE A 499 8.51 -19.57 -12.84
CA ILE A 499 9.11 -19.81 -14.16
C ILE A 499 8.91 -21.27 -14.57
N ASP A 500 9.19 -22.23 -13.69
CA ASP A 500 9.01 -23.66 -13.92
C ASP A 500 7.56 -23.93 -14.35
N THR A 501 6.60 -23.48 -13.55
CA THR A 501 5.16 -23.66 -13.83
C THR A 501 4.76 -23.09 -15.20
N CYS A 502 5.26 -21.91 -15.55
CA CYS A 502 4.86 -21.24 -16.78
C CYS A 502 5.50 -21.86 -18.04
N THR A 503 6.70 -22.42 -17.91
CA THR A 503 7.54 -22.86 -19.03
C THR A 503 7.58 -24.38 -19.24
N THR A 504 6.87 -25.17 -18.43
CA THR A 504 6.75 -26.63 -18.62
C THR A 504 5.95 -26.99 -19.88
N HIS A 505 6.53 -27.69 -20.85
CA HIS A 505 5.88 -27.95 -22.14
C HIS A 505 4.91 -29.15 -22.15
N ASP A 506 5.17 -30.17 -21.32
CA ASP A 506 4.46 -31.45 -21.38
C ASP A 506 3.21 -31.51 -20.50
N ASP A 507 3.07 -30.57 -19.56
CA ASP A 507 1.98 -30.55 -18.59
C ASP A 507 0.96 -29.45 -18.91
N GLU A 508 -0.32 -29.74 -18.62
CA GLU A 508 -1.37 -28.74 -18.61
C GLU A 508 -1.07 -27.69 -17.54
N LEU A 509 -1.20 -26.40 -17.89
CA LEU A 509 -0.96 -25.32 -16.95
C LEU A 509 -1.98 -25.43 -15.80
N PRO A 510 -1.55 -25.63 -14.55
CA PRO A 510 -2.46 -25.79 -13.43
C PRO A 510 -3.26 -24.53 -13.21
N GLY A 511 -4.48 -24.70 -12.71
CA GLY A 511 -5.38 -23.58 -12.61
C GLY A 511 -4.96 -22.56 -11.55
N ILE A 512 -4.49 -23.08 -10.43
CA ILE A 512 -4.05 -22.35 -9.26
C ILE A 512 -2.88 -23.12 -8.68
N ILE A 513 -1.85 -22.41 -8.22
CA ILE A 513 -0.78 -22.98 -7.39
C ILE A 513 -0.47 -22.07 -6.21
N HIS A 514 0.16 -22.61 -5.19
CA HIS A 514 0.62 -21.85 -4.04
C HIS A 514 2.15 -21.75 -4.02
N ALA A 515 2.68 -20.53 -4.09
CA ALA A 515 4.08 -20.24 -3.87
C ALA A 515 4.29 -19.95 -2.37
N SER A 516 4.33 -21.01 -1.58
CA SER A 516 4.61 -21.01 -0.13
C SER A 516 5.68 -22.05 0.18
N HIS A 517 6.37 -21.93 1.31
CA HIS A 517 7.38 -22.93 1.66
C HIS A 517 6.71 -24.27 2.00
N PRO A 518 7.04 -25.38 1.32
CA PRO A 518 6.34 -26.66 1.50
C PRO A 518 6.63 -27.32 2.86
N ARG A 519 7.76 -26.96 3.46
CA ARG A 519 8.24 -27.48 4.74
C ARG A 519 8.28 -26.37 5.79
N SER A 520 7.17 -26.16 6.50
CA SER A 520 7.13 -25.15 7.56
C SER A 520 8.12 -25.46 8.70
N VAL A 521 8.54 -24.42 9.42
CA VAL A 521 9.46 -24.52 10.55
C VAL A 521 8.86 -23.86 11.80
N PRO A 522 9.12 -24.35 13.02
CA PRO A 522 8.61 -23.69 14.23
C PRO A 522 9.03 -22.22 14.29
N TRP A 523 8.08 -21.34 14.59
CA TRP A 523 8.35 -19.90 14.75
C TRP A 523 9.45 -19.65 15.80
N ALA A 524 9.41 -20.43 16.89
CA ALA A 524 10.38 -20.35 17.98
C ALA A 524 11.83 -20.60 17.51
N ASP A 525 12.05 -21.55 16.59
CA ASP A 525 13.39 -21.89 16.10
C ASP A 525 14.00 -20.72 15.31
N ILE A 526 13.18 -20.08 14.46
CA ILE A 526 13.61 -18.90 13.69
C ILE A 526 13.88 -17.71 14.61
N MET A 527 13.04 -17.46 15.61
CA MET A 527 13.25 -16.34 16.54
C MET A 527 14.42 -16.58 17.48
N SER A 528 14.70 -17.83 17.87
CA SER A 528 15.91 -18.18 18.61
C SER A 528 17.15 -17.91 17.78
N ALA A 529 17.14 -18.30 16.50
CA ALA A 529 18.23 -17.97 15.58
C ALA A 529 18.42 -16.45 15.44
N PHE A 530 17.35 -15.66 15.35
CA PHE A 530 17.45 -14.20 15.37
C PHE A 530 18.06 -13.67 16.66
N SER A 531 17.61 -14.16 17.82
CA SER A 531 18.16 -13.73 19.13
C SER A 531 19.66 -13.95 19.21
N ASP A 532 20.14 -15.10 18.75
CA ASP A 532 21.56 -15.46 18.74
C ASP A 532 22.36 -14.63 17.73
N VAL A 533 21.88 -14.51 16.49
CA VAL A 533 22.62 -13.82 15.43
C VAL A 533 22.70 -12.33 15.74
N LEU A 534 21.62 -11.73 16.26
CA LEU A 534 21.59 -10.32 16.63
C LEU A 534 22.45 -10.01 17.86
N ALA A 535 22.79 -10.99 18.70
CA ALA A 535 23.74 -10.82 19.81
C ALA A 535 25.16 -10.40 19.36
N THR A 536 25.46 -10.47 18.05
CA THR A 536 26.70 -9.92 17.48
C THR A 536 26.61 -8.41 17.22
N HIS A 537 25.40 -7.85 17.21
CA HIS A 537 25.10 -6.43 17.00
C HIS A 537 24.48 -5.77 18.25
N THR A 538 24.05 -6.57 19.22
CA THR A 538 23.56 -6.12 20.53
C THR A 538 24.48 -6.67 21.61
N ASP A 539 24.74 -5.92 22.69
CA ASP A 539 25.65 -6.36 23.79
C ASP A 539 25.23 -7.68 24.47
N ALA A 540 24.00 -8.15 24.23
CA ALA A 540 23.46 -9.42 24.69
C ALA A 540 22.37 -9.96 23.71
N PRO A 541 22.03 -11.26 23.76
CA PRO A 541 20.90 -11.81 23.01
C PRO A 541 19.59 -11.09 23.31
N LEU A 542 18.77 -10.85 22.29
CA LEU A 542 17.50 -10.16 22.47
C LEU A 542 16.45 -11.06 23.14
N PRO A 543 15.75 -10.57 24.18
CA PRO A 543 14.75 -11.37 24.88
C PRO A 543 13.57 -11.71 23.98
N VAL A 544 13.16 -12.98 23.96
CA VAL A 544 11.95 -13.41 23.26
C VAL A 544 10.75 -13.21 24.19
N VAL A 545 9.87 -12.26 23.87
CA VAL A 545 8.67 -11.95 24.67
C VAL A 545 7.39 -12.40 23.95
N GLU A 546 6.29 -12.62 24.69
CA GLU A 546 5.02 -13.00 24.06
C GLU A 546 4.50 -11.92 23.10
N PHE A 547 3.82 -12.33 22.03
CA PHE A 547 3.41 -11.41 20.97
C PHE A 547 2.48 -10.29 21.46
N GLY A 548 1.53 -10.61 22.35
CA GLY A 548 0.67 -9.60 22.98
C GLY A 548 1.44 -8.61 23.86
N GLU A 549 2.42 -9.09 24.63
CA GLU A 549 3.29 -8.24 25.45
C GLU A 549 4.17 -7.34 24.56
N TRP A 550 4.72 -7.90 23.48
CA TRP A 550 5.47 -7.14 22.49
C TRP A 550 4.62 -6.00 21.89
N SER A 551 3.40 -6.32 21.43
CA SER A 551 2.51 -5.32 20.81
C SER A 551 2.19 -4.19 21.78
N LYS A 552 1.91 -4.53 23.04
CA LYS A 552 1.69 -3.56 24.11
C LYS A 552 2.90 -2.65 24.31
N LYS A 553 4.10 -3.22 24.47
CA LYS A 553 5.34 -2.44 24.65
C LYS A 553 5.62 -1.52 23.46
N VAL A 554 5.44 -2.00 22.23
CA VAL A 554 5.64 -1.17 21.03
C VAL A 554 4.63 -0.03 20.98
N THR A 555 3.38 -0.29 21.34
CA THR A 555 2.34 0.76 21.41
C THR A 555 2.66 1.79 22.47
N GLU A 556 3.05 1.36 23.68
CA GLU A 556 3.46 2.26 24.78
C GLU A 556 4.71 3.08 24.41
N CYS A 557 5.71 2.46 23.79
CA CYS A 557 6.91 3.15 23.30
C CYS A 557 6.59 4.14 22.17
N ALA A 558 5.67 3.80 21.27
CA ALA A 558 5.23 4.72 20.22
C ALA A 558 4.46 5.91 20.80
N LEU A 559 3.58 5.68 21.78
CA LEU A 559 2.83 6.74 22.46
C LEU A 559 3.74 7.67 23.28
N SER A 560 4.80 7.14 23.87
CA SER A 560 5.78 7.91 24.65
C SER A 560 6.95 8.45 23.84
N PHE A 561 6.97 8.23 22.52
CA PHE A 561 8.04 8.67 21.64
C PHE A 561 8.03 10.20 21.52
N GLN A 562 8.98 10.84 22.20
CA GLN A 562 9.22 12.28 22.07
C GLN A 562 9.99 12.54 20.79
N GLY A 563 9.24 12.61 19.72
CA GLY A 563 9.74 12.83 18.40
C GLY A 563 8.58 12.91 17.46
N SER A 564 8.94 13.00 16.22
CA SER A 564 8.03 13.40 15.19
C SER A 564 7.36 12.18 14.58
N ASP A 565 6.09 12.26 14.20
CA ASP A 565 5.35 11.04 13.85
C ASP A 565 5.90 10.22 12.67
N ILE A 566 6.57 10.83 11.68
CA ILE A 566 7.26 10.06 10.64
C ILE A 566 8.42 9.29 11.26
N ASP A 567 9.16 9.88 12.21
CA ASP A 567 10.19 9.14 12.96
C ASP A 567 9.56 8.10 13.88
N ARG A 568 8.43 8.40 14.53
CA ARG A 568 7.65 7.44 15.31
C ARG A 568 7.28 6.25 14.43
N TYR A 569 6.77 6.48 13.23
CA TYR A 569 6.41 5.42 12.31
C TYR A 569 7.59 4.73 11.63
N LYS A 570 8.71 5.40 11.44
CA LYS A 570 9.96 4.76 11.01
C LYS A 570 10.51 3.84 12.09
N ARG A 571 10.40 4.26 13.37
CA ARG A 571 10.84 3.54 14.56
C ARG A 571 9.90 2.40 14.94
N PHE A 572 8.59 2.63 14.81
CA PHE A 572 7.49 1.73 15.20
C PHE A 572 6.53 1.49 14.02
N PRO A 573 7.00 0.92 12.90
CA PRO A 573 6.21 0.80 11.67
C PRO A 573 4.95 -0.07 11.82
N SER A 574 4.94 -1.00 12.78
CA SER A 574 3.77 -1.84 13.08
C SER A 574 2.53 -1.05 13.50
N THR A 575 2.71 0.15 14.07
CA THR A 575 1.59 1.00 14.50
C THR A 575 0.77 1.55 13.33
N LYS A 576 1.31 1.56 12.10
CA LYS A 576 0.54 1.91 10.88
C LYS A 576 -0.51 0.88 10.51
N ILE A 577 -0.34 -0.35 10.99
CA ILE A 577 -1.21 -1.50 10.70
C ILE A 577 -1.70 -2.12 12.00
N GLN A 578 -1.94 -1.30 13.03
CA GLN A 578 -2.28 -1.78 14.38
C GLN A 578 -3.47 -2.73 14.39
N GLY A 579 -4.52 -2.47 13.59
CA GLY A 579 -5.66 -3.39 13.48
C GLY A 579 -5.29 -4.79 12.97
N VAL A 580 -4.31 -4.90 12.06
CA VAL A 580 -3.77 -6.18 11.61
C VAL A 580 -2.99 -6.86 12.74
N VAL A 581 -2.16 -6.09 13.45
CA VAL A 581 -1.36 -6.60 14.60
C VAL A 581 -2.27 -7.09 15.71
N ASP A 582 -3.33 -6.36 16.05
CA ASP A 582 -4.30 -6.73 17.08
C ASP A 582 -5.05 -8.03 16.69
N GLY A 583 -5.41 -8.17 15.41
CA GLY A 583 -5.95 -9.41 14.87
C GLY A 583 -5.00 -10.60 15.03
N MET A 584 -3.70 -10.40 14.76
CA MET A 584 -2.67 -11.42 14.96
C MET A 584 -2.47 -11.77 16.44
N VAL A 585 -2.56 -10.79 17.35
CA VAL A 585 -2.50 -11.02 18.81
C VAL A 585 -3.69 -11.87 19.26
N HIS A 586 -4.89 -11.52 18.80
CA HIS A 586 -6.10 -12.28 19.13
C HIS A 586 -6.01 -13.72 18.61
N ALA A 587 -5.54 -13.91 17.38
CA ALA A 587 -5.32 -15.23 16.81
C ALA A 587 -4.32 -16.06 17.63
N ASP A 588 -3.18 -15.49 18.03
CA ASP A 588 -2.19 -16.18 18.86
C ASP A 588 -2.76 -16.60 20.23
N GLN A 589 -3.61 -15.77 20.84
CA GLN A 589 -4.31 -16.09 22.08
C GLN A 589 -5.29 -17.26 21.91
N LEU A 590 -6.04 -17.30 20.81
CA LEU A 590 -6.94 -18.40 20.49
C LEU A 590 -6.17 -19.70 20.24
N LEU A 591 -5.07 -19.64 19.49
CA LEU A 591 -4.22 -20.81 19.24
C LEU A 591 -3.59 -21.36 20.53
N ARG A 592 -3.22 -20.50 21.48
CA ARG A 592 -2.70 -20.90 22.79
C ARG A 592 -3.73 -21.54 23.71
N SER A 593 -5.01 -21.17 23.56
CA SER A 593 -6.10 -21.64 24.42
C SER A 593 -6.85 -22.84 23.85
N GLY A 594 -6.67 -23.14 22.56
CA GLY A 594 -7.23 -24.33 21.90
C GLY A 594 -6.42 -25.60 22.15
N ASP A 595 -7.09 -26.75 22.03
CA ASP A 595 -6.50 -28.11 22.17
C ASP A 595 -5.65 -28.56 20.95
N GLY A 596 -5.42 -27.66 19.98
CA GLY A 596 -4.76 -27.97 18.71
C GLY A 596 -3.25 -27.78 18.75
N SER A 597 -2.50 -28.86 19.00
CA SER A 597 -1.03 -28.91 18.88
C SER A 597 -0.52 -29.36 17.49
N GLU A 598 -1.39 -29.39 16.48
CA GLU A 598 -0.99 -29.69 15.11
C GLU A 598 -0.45 -28.45 14.38
N VAL A 599 0.27 -28.69 13.28
CA VAL A 599 1.08 -27.72 12.52
C VAL A 599 0.22 -26.59 11.94
N VAL A 600 -0.11 -25.60 12.78
CA VAL A 600 -0.78 -24.35 12.42
C VAL A 600 0.23 -23.30 11.99
N GLU A 601 -0.15 -22.44 11.05
CA GLU A 601 0.66 -21.28 10.66
C GLU A 601 0.54 -20.19 11.74
N SER A 602 1.66 -19.58 12.09
CA SER A 602 1.72 -18.56 13.14
C SER A 602 0.87 -17.33 12.80
N ALA A 603 0.42 -16.60 13.84
CA ALA A 603 -0.43 -15.42 13.72
C ALA A 603 -1.83 -15.65 13.11
N GLY A 604 -2.28 -16.91 13.01
CA GLY A 604 -3.64 -17.27 12.58
C GLY A 604 -3.88 -17.20 11.09
N THR A 605 -2.83 -17.15 10.27
CA THR A 605 -2.95 -17.25 8.82
C THR A 605 -3.33 -18.68 8.41
N VAL A 606 -4.02 -18.82 7.28
CA VAL A 606 -4.29 -20.14 6.71
C VAL A 606 -2.98 -20.77 6.25
N ARG A 607 -2.85 -22.10 6.34
CA ARG A 607 -1.70 -22.79 5.75
C ARG A 607 -1.97 -23.11 4.28
N LEU A 608 -1.11 -22.66 3.38
CA LEU A 608 -1.22 -22.99 1.95
C LEU A 608 -0.66 -24.39 1.69
N VAL A 609 -1.47 -25.27 1.10
CA VAL A 609 -1.02 -26.57 0.56
C VAL A 609 -0.31 -26.34 -0.77
N THR A 610 0.81 -27.02 -1.00
CA THR A 610 1.72 -26.76 -2.14
C THR A 610 1.88 -27.96 -3.07
N THR A 611 0.97 -28.94 -3.02
CA THR A 611 1.13 -30.23 -3.71
C THR A 611 1.29 -30.09 -5.23
N VAL A 612 0.48 -29.24 -5.88
CA VAL A 612 0.56 -28.97 -7.32
C VAL A 612 1.81 -28.15 -7.63
N ALA A 613 2.09 -27.10 -6.84
CA ALA A 613 3.31 -26.30 -7.02
C ALA A 613 4.60 -27.15 -6.93
N GLU A 614 4.66 -28.12 -6.01
CA GLU A 614 5.79 -29.03 -5.84
C GLU A 614 5.92 -30.06 -6.97
N GLN A 615 4.83 -30.40 -7.65
CA GLN A 615 4.89 -31.22 -8.87
C GLN A 615 5.52 -30.41 -10.01
N MET A 616 5.12 -29.14 -10.14
CA MET A 616 5.55 -28.26 -11.24
C MET A 616 6.98 -27.74 -11.09
N SER A 617 7.47 -27.55 -9.86
CA SER A 617 8.79 -26.97 -9.61
C SER A 617 9.67 -27.85 -8.75
N GLU A 618 10.79 -28.32 -9.33
CA GLU A 618 11.83 -29.02 -8.58
C GLU A 618 12.50 -28.10 -7.56
N GLY A 619 12.70 -26.82 -7.90
CA GLY A 619 13.26 -25.83 -6.99
C GLY A 619 12.42 -25.68 -5.71
N LEU A 620 11.10 -25.58 -5.85
CA LEU A 620 10.19 -25.55 -4.71
C LEU A 620 10.22 -26.87 -3.93
N ARG A 621 10.12 -28.01 -4.62
CA ARG A 621 10.11 -29.34 -4.00
C ARG A 621 11.38 -29.64 -3.22
N SER A 622 12.54 -29.14 -3.66
CA SER A 622 13.86 -29.42 -3.07
C SER A 622 14.38 -28.34 -2.11
N THR A 623 13.69 -27.19 -1.98
CA THR A 623 14.16 -26.06 -1.15
C THR A 623 14.47 -26.46 0.31
N PRO A 624 15.67 -26.21 0.84
CA PRO A 624 15.98 -26.54 2.23
C PRO A 624 15.04 -25.80 3.19
N LYS A 625 14.78 -26.39 4.36
CA LYS A 625 14.03 -25.71 5.43
C LYS A 625 14.74 -24.40 5.80
N LEU A 626 13.96 -23.37 6.12
CA LEU A 626 14.49 -22.17 6.76
C LEU A 626 15.24 -22.54 8.04
N GLY A 627 16.29 -21.78 8.32
CA GLY A 627 17.16 -22.02 9.47
C GLY A 627 18.12 -20.87 9.69
N ARG A 628 19.11 -21.10 10.57
CA ARG A 628 20.07 -20.08 11.00
C ARG A 628 20.79 -19.37 9.84
N GLU A 629 21.20 -20.12 8.81
CA GLU A 629 21.89 -19.55 7.64
C GLU A 629 21.06 -18.49 6.90
N HIS A 630 19.73 -18.65 6.87
CA HIS A 630 18.83 -17.67 6.27
C HIS A 630 18.75 -16.41 7.13
N VAL A 631 18.69 -16.59 8.45
CA VAL A 631 18.72 -15.50 9.43
C VAL A 631 20.01 -14.70 9.32
N GLU A 632 21.16 -15.36 9.22
CA GLU A 632 22.46 -14.71 9.05
C GLU A 632 22.49 -13.83 7.79
N LYS A 633 22.00 -14.32 6.65
CA LYS A 633 21.88 -13.53 5.41
C LYS A 633 20.96 -12.31 5.58
N TRP A 634 19.85 -12.45 6.29
CA TRP A 634 18.94 -11.31 6.54
C TRP A 634 19.57 -10.26 7.44
N VAL A 635 20.25 -10.69 8.51
CA VAL A 635 20.95 -9.76 9.42
C VAL A 635 22.10 -9.07 8.69
N GLU A 636 22.91 -9.80 7.93
CA GLU A 636 23.98 -9.22 7.11
C GLU A 636 23.45 -8.15 6.17
N TYR A 637 22.38 -8.47 5.43
CA TYR A 637 21.72 -7.50 4.56
C TYR A 637 21.27 -6.25 5.34
N TRP A 638 20.61 -6.40 6.49
CA TRP A 638 20.18 -5.26 7.30
C TRP A 638 21.35 -4.43 7.84
N THR A 639 22.47 -5.07 8.17
CA THR A 639 23.71 -4.39 8.54
C THR A 639 24.24 -3.54 7.38
N THR A 640 24.24 -4.06 6.15
CA THR A 640 24.63 -3.26 4.97
C THR A 640 23.70 -2.08 4.71
N LYS A 641 22.42 -2.17 5.10
CA LYS A 641 21.44 -1.07 5.03
C LYS A 641 21.48 -0.14 6.24
N GLY A 642 22.43 -0.33 7.15
CA GLY A 642 22.62 0.52 8.33
C GLY A 642 21.52 0.38 9.37
N LEU A 643 20.81 -0.75 9.43
CA LEU A 643 19.76 -0.95 10.43
C LEU A 643 20.29 -0.92 11.87
N PHE A 644 21.53 -1.38 12.07
CA PHE A 644 22.20 -1.46 13.37
C PHE A 644 23.29 -0.40 13.57
N ALA A 645 23.42 0.54 12.62
CA ALA A 645 24.48 1.56 12.61
C ALA A 645 24.11 2.85 13.37
#